data_AF-A0A0N4Z8P5-F1
#
_entry.id   AF-A0A0N4Z8P5-F1
#
_cell.length_a   1.000
_cell.length_b   1.000
_cell.length_c   1.000
_cell.angle_alpha   90.00
_cell.angle_beta   90.00
_cell.angle_gamma   90.00
#
_symmetry.space_group_name_H-M   'P 1'
#
loop_
_entity.id
_entity.type
_entity.pdbx_description
1 polymer ?
#
loop_
_entity_poly.entity_id
_entity_poly.type
_entity_poly.pdbx_seq_one_letter_code
_entity_poly.pdbx_strand_id
1 'polypeptide(L)'
;MDEDDILTSDDFNAATYISKQLKDINISQGTKKLQQFRQQLQAIDNESAEAIRKIVFANYKEFIDTSKEIAVLERETYNLSTLLNDQKRLIENLMEHNGQDKMSTRSVSMHTLSNNQNNLVQIISQKMDGVARILNSQNESTKILFHGEGVTIDPDTYKPIHSIMLVLLTDKLIVGFPSNTGGKYKYQLQASHQLSSLAAVNVKNRGSDTVEGVSKDRMFKLLIFPDQYYIMCDTVRLKNEWLEKIDNAKKDKLQESNLIRQNTIRGRRASTAEFAMKLEGRLLERGMSIVPEDDNDNLNEDESNWLAELPNELDVVIGQRNFEQAVEMILEWKNTRCKDTNINSQLQACERKLVQILSDDIKSGALHGGPKAVRKNINMLTSLGRRTQAIDLYLKRRSDILRGNARDLQVSEEPLSYVKKLCSLFITDIISVANEFVSQHPHYCLVLQWCSGELSLLLSLIRRHVVEVAPTMAVCAHTWRILINQCDKLISIGLDLSFEINRLLIPSLKEAVVSNFGNILESIKLRISEEKWKMYSLESDSNLNRFLEEMSDLGMSIDWSVSATHPTCINVSQNACHFAKSAYTLSRDLGLLESAHMHKLGINCIMSLWKEFLNLLVSDTVPNNDISRNVHTSTCRFIISQVLPLCDNIFGYQPSDGPSHLYILIKDNYPTLSEYLVSPDLQSDDSSIDDFEENDSSDGVVDI
;
A
#
# COMPACT_ATOMS: atom_id res chain seq x y z
N MET A 1 6.42 47.58 20.27
CA MET A 1 6.18 46.14 20.25
C MET A 1 5.43 45.89 21.53
N ASP A 2 4.13 45.69 21.39
CA ASP A 2 3.21 45.73 22.52
C ASP A 2 3.57 44.62 23.52
N GLU A 3 3.43 44.85 24.82
CA GLU A 3 3.84 43.87 25.84
C GLU A 3 3.12 42.51 25.66
N ASP A 4 1.94 42.53 25.03
CA ASP A 4 1.15 41.35 24.66
C ASP A 4 1.81 40.46 23.59
N ASP A 5 2.56 41.04 22.64
CA ASP A 5 3.29 40.29 21.59
C ASP A 5 4.51 39.54 22.18
N ILE A 6 5.07 40.04 23.28
CA ILE A 6 6.23 39.41 23.95
C ILE A 6 5.78 38.22 24.78
N LEU A 7 4.61 38.31 25.43
CA LEU A 7 4.04 37.26 26.28
C LEU A 7 3.44 36.09 25.48
N THR A 8 3.09 36.30 24.22
CA THR A 8 2.49 35.30 23.31
C THR A 8 3.49 34.62 22.36
N SER A 9 4.78 34.95 22.48
CA SER A 9 5.86 34.36 21.67
C SER A 9 6.18 32.92 22.12
N ASP A 10 6.34 32.00 21.16
CA ASP A 10 6.70 30.59 21.40
C ASP A 10 8.06 30.41 22.10
N ASP A 11 8.97 31.40 21.98
CA ASP A 11 10.30 31.41 22.61
C ASP A 11 10.34 32.26 23.91
N PHE A 12 9.22 32.40 24.62
CA PHE A 12 9.15 33.23 25.83
C PHE A 12 9.93 32.64 27.01
N ASN A 13 10.86 33.41 27.56
CA ASN A 13 11.61 33.06 28.78
C ASN A 13 11.28 34.02 29.93
N ALA A 14 10.50 33.51 30.88
CA ALA A 14 9.98 34.23 32.05
C ALA A 14 11.09 34.80 32.95
N ALA A 15 12.20 34.07 33.14
CA ALA A 15 13.29 34.50 34.01
C ALA A 15 14.03 35.71 33.41
N THR A 16 14.28 35.70 32.10
CA THR A 16 14.88 36.84 31.40
C THR A 16 13.96 38.05 31.36
N TYR A 17 12.65 37.86 31.16
CA TYR A 17 11.67 38.94 31.14
C TYR A 17 11.57 39.66 32.49
N ILE A 18 11.43 38.90 33.58
CA ILE A 18 11.40 39.43 34.95
C ILE A 18 12.72 40.12 35.29
N SER A 19 13.86 39.53 34.91
CA SER A 19 15.18 40.14 35.16
C SER A 19 15.38 41.47 34.41
N LYS A 20 14.76 41.64 33.24
CA LYS A 20 14.84 42.88 32.45
C LYS A 20 13.97 43.98 33.05
N GLN A 21 12.77 43.64 33.51
CA GLN A 21 11.84 44.56 34.19
C GLN A 21 12.36 44.99 35.59
N LEU A 22 13.11 44.12 36.27
CA LEU A 22 13.64 44.40 37.63
C LEU A 22 14.99 45.14 37.65
N LYS A 23 15.67 45.30 36.50
CA LYS A 23 17.00 45.96 36.43
C LYS A 23 16.98 47.45 36.80
N ASP A 24 15.84 48.12 36.67
CA ASP A 24 15.72 49.58 36.85
C ASP A 24 15.25 50.02 38.24
N ILE A 25 15.27 49.15 39.25
CA ILE A 25 14.60 49.43 40.54
C ILE A 25 15.59 49.57 41.71
N ASN A 26 15.67 50.78 42.27
CA ASN A 26 16.35 51.06 43.53
C ASN A 26 15.66 50.38 44.72
N ILE A 27 16.47 49.80 45.62
CA ILE A 27 16.10 48.87 46.71
C ILE A 27 15.01 49.42 47.66
N SER A 28 14.83 50.75 47.79
CA SER A 28 13.80 51.35 48.67
C SER A 28 12.41 51.52 48.03
N GLN A 29 12.31 51.56 46.69
CA GLN A 29 11.03 51.59 45.96
C GLN A 29 10.64 50.23 45.37
N GLY A 30 11.51 49.23 45.51
CA GLY A 30 11.35 47.86 45.01
C GLY A 30 10.05 47.19 45.41
N THR A 31 9.68 47.26 46.70
CA THR A 31 8.51 46.55 47.21
C THR A 31 7.19 47.12 46.70
N LYS A 32 7.05 48.44 46.63
CA LYS A 32 5.84 49.09 46.10
C LYS A 32 5.67 48.88 44.60
N LYS A 33 6.74 49.00 43.82
CA LYS A 33 6.71 48.75 42.36
C LYS A 33 6.48 47.28 42.04
N LEU A 34 7.07 46.35 42.81
CA LEU A 34 6.83 44.91 42.65
C LEU A 34 5.37 44.55 42.97
N GLN A 35 4.77 45.19 43.98
CA GLN A 35 3.36 44.98 44.31
C GLN A 35 2.43 45.54 43.23
N GLN A 36 2.75 46.70 42.65
CA GLN A 36 2.03 47.26 41.50
C GLN A 36 2.17 46.37 40.25
N PHE A 37 3.38 45.90 39.96
CA PHE A 37 3.64 44.98 38.85
C PHE A 37 2.89 43.65 39.01
N ARG A 38 2.87 43.09 40.23
CA ARG A 38 2.08 41.89 40.54
C ARG A 38 0.58 42.13 40.37
N GLN A 39 0.07 43.30 40.76
CA GLN A 39 -1.34 43.65 40.54
C GLN A 39 -1.68 43.82 39.05
N GLN A 40 -0.78 44.41 38.27
CA GLN A 40 -0.92 44.51 36.81
C GLN A 40 -0.90 43.13 36.16
N LEU A 41 0.03 42.25 36.58
CA LEU A 41 0.10 40.88 36.06
C LEU A 41 -1.15 40.07 36.41
N GLN A 42 -1.70 40.23 37.63
CA GLN A 42 -2.98 39.61 37.99
C GLN A 42 -4.16 40.19 37.19
N ALA A 43 -4.14 41.47 36.83
CA ALA A 43 -5.17 42.05 35.97
C ALA A 43 -5.10 41.47 34.55
N ILE A 44 -3.91 41.37 33.97
CA ILE A 44 -3.67 40.77 32.64
C ILE A 44 -4.02 39.27 32.65
N ASP A 45 -3.68 38.54 33.71
CA ASP A 45 -4.05 37.13 33.87
C ASP A 45 -5.58 36.94 33.91
N ASN A 46 -6.29 37.76 34.69
CA ASN A 46 -7.75 37.72 34.74
C ASN A 46 -8.40 38.11 33.40
N GLU A 47 -7.86 39.12 32.71
CA GLU A 47 -8.36 39.57 31.41
C GLU A 47 -8.12 38.52 30.31
N SER A 48 -6.94 37.91 30.28
CA SER A 48 -6.62 36.82 29.36
C SER A 48 -7.46 35.57 29.64
N ALA A 49 -7.71 35.21 30.91
CA ALA A 49 -8.59 34.12 31.28
C ALA A 49 -10.05 34.38 30.84
N GLU A 50 -10.52 35.62 30.89
CA GLU A 50 -11.84 36.00 30.38
C GLU A 50 -11.90 36.00 28.85
N ALA A 51 -10.84 36.46 28.18
CA ALA A 51 -10.72 36.43 26.73
C ALA A 51 -10.70 34.98 26.20
N ILE A 52 -9.88 34.10 26.78
CA ILE A 52 -9.84 32.67 26.46
C ILE A 52 -11.22 32.06 26.69
N ARG A 53 -11.87 32.36 27.81
CA ARG A 53 -13.22 31.86 28.09
C ARG A 53 -14.21 32.29 26.99
N LYS A 54 -14.20 33.56 26.57
CA LYS A 54 -15.04 34.07 25.47
C LYS A 54 -14.75 33.37 24.14
N ILE A 55 -13.47 33.18 23.80
CA ILE A 55 -13.05 32.48 22.57
C ILE A 55 -13.50 31.02 22.61
N VAL A 56 -13.28 30.32 23.72
CA VAL A 56 -13.72 28.92 23.88
C VAL A 56 -15.24 28.82 23.76
N PHE A 57 -16.01 29.71 24.39
CA PHE A 57 -17.47 29.71 24.25
C PHE A 57 -17.93 30.00 22.80
N ALA A 58 -17.28 30.93 22.10
CA ALA A 58 -17.58 31.22 20.70
C ALA A 58 -17.27 30.02 19.80
N ASN A 59 -16.07 29.44 19.92
CA ASN A 59 -15.66 28.26 19.17
C ASN A 59 -16.53 27.05 19.48
N TYR A 60 -16.96 26.87 20.73
CA TYR A 60 -17.85 25.78 21.11
C TYR A 60 -19.24 25.94 20.51
N LYS A 61 -19.73 27.18 20.40
CA LYS A 61 -21.00 27.47 19.70
C LYS A 61 -20.90 27.17 18.22
N GLU A 62 -19.85 27.63 17.55
CA GLU A 62 -19.61 27.34 16.13
C GLU A 62 -19.41 25.83 15.88
N PHE A 63 -18.71 25.14 16.79
CA PHE A 63 -18.54 23.69 16.72
C PHE A 63 -19.88 22.95 16.86
N ILE A 64 -20.75 23.38 17.76
CA ILE A 64 -22.09 22.81 17.89
C ILE A 64 -22.92 23.06 16.64
N ASP A 65 -22.90 24.28 16.11
CA ASP A 65 -23.72 24.65 14.96
C ASP A 65 -23.23 23.94 13.69
N THR A 66 -21.92 23.84 13.46
CA THR A 66 -21.34 23.01 12.40
C THR A 66 -21.65 21.53 12.57
N SER A 67 -21.59 20.99 13.81
CA SER A 67 -21.97 19.60 14.08
C SER A 67 -23.45 19.33 13.77
N LYS A 68 -24.34 20.29 14.03
CA LYS A 68 -25.75 20.19 13.67
C LYS A 68 -25.95 20.22 12.15
N GLU A 69 -25.25 21.09 11.44
CA GLU A 69 -25.31 21.13 9.96
C GLU A 69 -24.80 19.83 9.34
N ILE A 70 -23.72 19.26 9.87
CA ILE A 70 -23.20 17.95 9.43
C ILE A 70 -24.25 16.85 9.67
N ALA A 71 -24.92 16.85 10.83
CA ALA A 71 -25.98 15.88 11.12
C ALA A 71 -27.20 16.02 10.18
N VAL A 72 -27.53 17.24 9.73
CA VAL A 72 -28.57 17.47 8.71
C VAL A 72 -28.12 16.93 7.35
N LEU A 73 -26.88 17.20 6.95
CA LEU A 73 -26.31 16.68 5.69
C LEU A 73 -26.23 15.15 5.68
N GLU A 74 -25.87 14.54 6.81
CA GLU A 74 -25.86 13.07 6.96
C GLU A 74 -27.26 12.50 6.75
N ARG A 75 -28.29 13.13 7.33
CA ARG A 75 -29.68 12.74 7.14
C ARG A 75 -30.14 12.90 5.69
N GLU A 76 -29.79 14.00 5.02
CA GLU A 76 -30.12 14.21 3.61
C GLU A 76 -29.41 13.21 2.68
N THR A 77 -28.15 12.90 2.96
CA THR A 77 -27.37 11.90 2.22
C THR A 77 -27.96 10.51 2.40
N TYR A 78 -28.36 10.16 3.62
CA TYR A 78 -29.06 8.91 3.89
C TYR A 78 -30.40 8.84 3.13
N ASN A 79 -31.19 9.92 3.15
CA ASN A 79 -32.46 9.99 2.43
C ASN A 79 -32.27 9.83 0.91
N LEU A 80 -31.26 10.48 0.33
CA LEU A 80 -30.91 10.31 -1.08
C LEU A 80 -30.48 8.88 -1.39
N SER A 81 -29.67 8.26 -0.52
CA SER A 81 -29.27 6.86 -0.65
C SER A 81 -30.49 5.94 -0.64
N THR A 82 -31.46 6.17 0.25
CA THR A 82 -32.71 5.39 0.25
C THR A 82 -33.53 5.61 -1.03
N LEU A 83 -33.67 6.85 -1.49
CA LEU A 83 -34.42 7.17 -2.72
C LEU A 83 -33.77 6.55 -3.97
N LEU A 84 -32.45 6.54 -4.05
CA LEU A 84 -31.70 5.87 -5.12
C LEU A 84 -31.85 4.36 -5.05
N ASN A 85 -31.85 3.78 -3.85
CA ASN A 85 -32.06 2.35 -3.68
C ASN A 85 -33.49 1.94 -4.05
N ASP A 86 -34.49 2.80 -3.75
CA ASP A 86 -35.86 2.61 -4.17
C ASP A 86 -36.02 2.72 -5.69
N GLN A 87 -35.38 3.72 -6.33
CA GLN A 87 -35.34 3.82 -7.79
C GLN A 87 -34.67 2.60 -8.43
N LYS A 88 -33.56 2.13 -7.85
CA LYS A 88 -32.86 0.93 -8.30
C LYS A 88 -33.78 -0.29 -8.21
N ARG A 89 -34.47 -0.49 -7.07
CA ARG A 89 -35.45 -1.57 -6.91
C ARG A 89 -36.60 -1.48 -7.92
N LEU A 90 -37.06 -0.27 -8.23
CA LEU A 90 -38.11 -0.05 -9.21
C LEU A 90 -37.63 -0.41 -10.63
N ILE A 91 -36.39 -0.06 -10.98
CA ILE A 91 -35.75 -0.46 -12.24
C ILE A 91 -35.57 -1.98 -12.28
N GLU A 92 -35.07 -2.60 -11.21
CA GLU A 92 -34.91 -4.06 -11.11
C GLU A 92 -36.25 -4.78 -11.26
N ASN A 93 -37.32 -4.29 -10.62
CA ASN A 93 -38.68 -4.83 -10.76
C ASN A 93 -39.23 -4.66 -12.19
N LEU A 94 -38.95 -3.54 -12.86
CA LEU A 94 -39.31 -3.33 -14.26
C LEU A 94 -38.48 -4.23 -15.20
N MET A 95 -37.22 -4.51 -14.86
CA MET A 95 -36.38 -5.46 -15.61
C MET A 95 -36.88 -6.90 -15.43
N GLU A 96 -37.29 -7.30 -14.22
CA GLU A 96 -37.88 -8.61 -13.96
C GLU A 96 -39.25 -8.79 -14.65
N HIS A 97 -40.10 -7.75 -14.67
CA HIS A 97 -41.38 -7.80 -15.42
C HIS A 97 -41.21 -7.85 -16.94
N ASN A 98 -40.05 -7.43 -17.46
CA ASN A 98 -39.72 -7.49 -18.90
C ASN A 98 -38.95 -8.76 -19.30
N GLY A 99 -38.75 -9.72 -18.39
CA GLY A 99 -38.21 -11.04 -18.71
C GLY A 99 -36.76 -11.05 -19.22
N GLN A 100 -35.85 -10.30 -18.59
CA GLN A 100 -34.41 -10.43 -18.85
C GLN A 100 -33.67 -10.93 -17.62
N ASP A 101 -33.04 -12.10 -17.77
CA ASP A 101 -32.24 -12.79 -16.77
C ASP A 101 -31.04 -11.99 -16.25
N LYS A 102 -30.71 -12.28 -14.99
CA LYS A 102 -29.62 -11.71 -14.19
C LYS A 102 -28.23 -12.14 -14.68
N MET A 103 -27.75 -11.61 -15.80
CA MET A 103 -26.32 -11.55 -16.10
C MET A 103 -25.96 -10.28 -16.86
N SER A 104 -24.92 -9.58 -16.38
CA SER A 104 -24.23 -8.46 -17.03
C SER A 104 -24.71 -7.04 -16.67
N THR A 105 -24.44 -6.62 -15.43
CA THR A 105 -24.33 -5.20 -15.05
C THR A 105 -22.97 -4.63 -15.48
N ARG A 106 -22.64 -4.68 -16.78
CA ARG A 106 -21.55 -3.83 -17.35
C ARG A 106 -21.57 -3.60 -18.85
N SER A 107 -22.64 -3.98 -19.54
CA SER A 107 -22.86 -3.59 -20.93
C SER A 107 -24.14 -2.79 -21.00
N VAL A 108 -24.06 -1.52 -21.41
CA VAL A 108 -25.21 -0.79 -21.95
C VAL A 108 -25.78 -1.67 -23.06
N SER A 109 -26.90 -2.33 -22.77
CA SER A 109 -27.50 -3.34 -23.64
C SER A 109 -27.92 -2.69 -24.96
N MET A 110 -27.43 -3.19 -26.09
CA MET A 110 -27.74 -2.66 -27.43
C MET A 110 -29.25 -2.68 -27.78
N HIS A 111 -30.06 -3.37 -26.98
CA HIS A 111 -31.51 -3.52 -27.20
C HIS A 111 -32.34 -2.28 -26.81
N THR A 112 -31.86 -1.37 -25.95
CA THR A 112 -32.57 -0.10 -25.69
C THR A 112 -32.47 0.88 -26.86
N LEU A 113 -31.43 0.77 -27.70
CA LEU A 113 -31.29 1.58 -28.91
C LEU A 113 -32.28 1.16 -30.02
N SER A 114 -32.59 -0.14 -30.17
CA SER A 114 -33.43 -0.62 -31.29
C SER A 114 -34.90 -0.19 -31.15
N ASN A 115 -35.47 -0.22 -29.94
CA ASN A 115 -36.86 0.20 -29.72
C ASN A 115 -37.07 1.70 -29.98
N ASN A 116 -36.11 2.55 -29.62
CA ASN A 116 -36.17 3.99 -29.93
C ASN A 116 -36.05 4.27 -31.43
N GLN A 117 -35.18 3.54 -32.13
CA GLN A 117 -35.03 3.69 -33.59
C GLN A 117 -36.32 3.29 -34.33
N ASN A 118 -36.98 2.20 -33.94
CA ASN A 118 -38.25 1.78 -34.54
C ASN A 118 -39.36 2.84 -34.38
N ASN A 119 -39.45 3.47 -33.20
CA ASN A 119 -40.38 4.58 -32.97
C ASN A 119 -40.07 5.80 -33.85
N LEU A 120 -38.80 6.15 -34.02
CA LEU A 120 -38.37 7.27 -34.88
C LEU A 120 -38.65 6.99 -36.36
N VAL A 121 -38.41 5.77 -36.83
CA VAL A 121 -38.75 5.34 -38.20
C VAL A 121 -40.26 5.47 -38.46
N GLN A 122 -41.11 5.12 -37.49
CA GLN A 122 -42.56 5.28 -37.63
C GLN A 122 -42.99 6.76 -37.70
N ILE A 123 -42.44 7.62 -36.85
CA ILE A 123 -42.74 9.07 -36.85
C ILE A 123 -42.35 9.70 -38.19
N ILE A 124 -41.18 9.36 -38.73
CA ILE A 124 -40.69 9.91 -40.01
C ILE A 124 -41.51 9.37 -41.17
N SER A 125 -41.86 8.07 -41.15
CA SER A 125 -42.68 7.44 -42.20
C SER A 125 -44.12 7.95 -42.24
N GLN A 126 -44.65 8.49 -41.13
CA GLN A 126 -45.96 9.17 -41.12
C GLN A 126 -45.89 10.60 -41.68
N LYS A 127 -44.73 11.26 -41.62
CA LYS A 127 -44.56 12.66 -42.03
C LYS A 127 -44.08 12.84 -43.48
N MET A 128 -43.30 11.89 -44.00
CA MET A 128 -42.62 12.03 -45.29
C MET A 128 -42.84 10.80 -46.20
N ASP A 129 -43.41 11.04 -47.37
CA ASP A 129 -43.68 10.00 -48.38
C ASP A 129 -42.39 9.61 -49.13
N GLY A 130 -42.25 8.32 -49.47
CA GLY A 130 -41.10 7.76 -50.19
C GLY A 130 -39.89 7.35 -49.33
N VAL A 131 -39.86 7.74 -48.05
CA VAL A 131 -38.72 7.53 -47.14
C VAL A 131 -38.63 6.11 -46.62
N ALA A 132 -39.78 5.44 -46.48
CA ALA A 132 -39.86 4.05 -46.06
C ALA A 132 -39.05 3.11 -46.97
N ARG A 133 -38.92 3.43 -48.27
CA ARG A 133 -38.07 2.65 -49.20
C ARG A 133 -36.58 2.75 -48.86
N ILE A 134 -36.11 3.91 -48.41
CA ILE A 134 -34.70 4.13 -48.06
C ILE A 134 -34.39 3.58 -46.66
N LEU A 135 -35.32 3.76 -45.71
CA LEU A 135 -35.16 3.28 -44.33
C LEU A 135 -35.30 1.76 -44.20
N ASN A 136 -36.15 1.11 -45.02
CA ASN A 136 -36.36 -0.34 -44.95
C ASN A 136 -35.42 -1.16 -45.84
N SER A 137 -34.70 -0.54 -46.79
CA SER A 137 -33.84 -1.25 -47.75
C SER A 137 -32.36 -1.29 -47.38
N GLN A 138 -31.96 -0.72 -46.23
CA GLN A 138 -30.55 -0.60 -45.84
C GLN A 138 -30.27 -1.22 -44.48
N ASN A 139 -29.03 -1.71 -44.36
CA ASN A 139 -28.51 -2.61 -43.33
C ASN A 139 -28.73 -2.13 -41.89
N GLU A 140 -28.63 -3.06 -40.93
CA GLU A 140 -28.66 -2.83 -39.46
C GLU A 140 -27.68 -1.75 -38.94
N SER A 141 -26.79 -1.22 -39.78
CA SER A 141 -25.84 -0.15 -39.48
C SER A 141 -26.36 1.28 -39.71
N THR A 142 -27.46 1.49 -40.44
CA THR A 142 -27.99 2.84 -40.67
C THR A 142 -28.91 3.28 -39.54
N LYS A 143 -28.47 4.22 -38.70
CA LYS A 143 -29.26 4.78 -37.59
C LYS A 143 -29.71 6.20 -37.91
N ILE A 144 -30.90 6.57 -37.46
CA ILE A 144 -31.35 7.97 -37.50
C ILE A 144 -30.69 8.72 -36.34
N LEU A 145 -29.92 9.75 -36.67
CA LEU A 145 -29.18 10.57 -35.72
C LEU A 145 -29.97 11.81 -35.30
N PHE A 146 -30.67 12.44 -36.24
CA PHE A 146 -31.43 13.66 -35.99
C PHE A 146 -32.51 13.90 -37.05
N HIS A 147 -33.63 14.54 -36.69
CA HIS A 147 -34.67 14.95 -37.63
C HIS A 147 -35.26 16.30 -37.23
N GLY A 148 -35.68 17.11 -38.21
CA GLY A 148 -36.23 18.43 -37.92
C GLY A 148 -36.87 19.10 -39.14
N GLU A 149 -37.85 19.96 -38.87
CA GLU A 149 -38.51 20.82 -39.86
C GLU A 149 -37.80 22.18 -39.88
N GLY A 150 -37.69 22.79 -41.05
CA GLY A 150 -37.13 24.14 -41.25
C GLY A 150 -37.80 24.83 -42.44
N VAL A 151 -37.33 26.03 -42.78
CA VAL A 151 -37.85 26.80 -43.94
C VAL A 151 -36.70 27.19 -44.85
N THR A 152 -36.84 26.92 -46.15
CA THR A 152 -35.87 27.40 -47.15
C THR A 152 -36.08 28.88 -47.43
N ILE A 153 -34.97 29.59 -47.60
CA ILE A 153 -34.95 31.02 -47.86
C ILE A 153 -34.26 31.27 -49.19
N ASP A 154 -34.79 32.23 -49.93
CA ASP A 154 -34.19 32.71 -51.16
C ASP A 154 -32.89 33.51 -50.86
N PRO A 155 -31.72 33.15 -51.45
CA PRO A 155 -30.45 33.85 -51.23
C PRO A 155 -30.49 35.36 -51.42
N ASP A 156 -31.28 35.84 -52.39
CA ASP A 156 -31.25 37.24 -52.80
C ASP A 156 -32.36 38.07 -52.15
N THR A 157 -33.56 37.50 -51.98
CA THR A 157 -34.72 38.23 -51.42
C THR A 157 -34.96 38.00 -49.93
N TYR A 158 -34.24 37.05 -49.31
CA TYR A 158 -34.41 36.63 -47.90
C TYR A 158 -35.84 36.27 -47.51
N LYS A 159 -36.71 35.99 -48.49
CA LYS A 159 -38.10 35.58 -48.26
C LYS A 159 -38.19 34.05 -48.07
N PRO A 160 -39.08 33.58 -47.18
CA PRO A 160 -39.32 32.15 -47.02
C PRO A 160 -39.97 31.58 -48.29
N ILE A 161 -39.40 30.52 -48.84
CA ILE A 161 -39.89 29.86 -50.06
C ILE A 161 -40.86 28.73 -49.69
N HIS A 162 -40.37 27.69 -49.03
CA HIS A 162 -41.20 26.55 -48.61
C HIS A 162 -40.62 25.85 -47.38
N SER A 163 -41.46 25.09 -46.66
CA SER A 163 -40.97 24.28 -45.55
C SER A 163 -40.14 23.08 -46.05
N ILE A 164 -39.10 22.71 -45.32
CA ILE A 164 -38.17 21.61 -45.64
C ILE A 164 -38.08 20.68 -44.43
N MET A 165 -38.12 19.37 -44.66
CA MET A 165 -37.86 18.36 -43.64
C MET A 165 -36.46 17.78 -43.88
N LEU A 166 -35.62 17.81 -42.84
CA LEU A 166 -34.29 17.23 -42.86
C LEU A 166 -34.25 16.01 -41.94
N VAL A 167 -33.68 14.91 -42.45
CA VAL A 167 -33.44 13.70 -41.66
C VAL A 167 -31.98 13.27 -41.85
N LEU A 168 -31.21 13.32 -40.77
CA LEU A 168 -29.81 12.92 -40.70
C LEU A 168 -29.70 11.46 -40.31
N LEU A 169 -29.10 10.66 -41.19
CA LEU A 169 -28.70 9.28 -40.96
C LEU A 169 -27.20 9.20 -40.70
N THR A 170 -26.72 8.02 -40.28
CA THR A 170 -25.28 7.76 -40.09
C THR A 170 -24.46 7.88 -41.37
N ASP A 171 -25.04 7.64 -42.55
CA ASP A 171 -24.33 7.64 -43.83
C ASP A 171 -24.78 8.74 -44.81
N LYS A 172 -26.02 9.24 -44.66
CA LYS A 172 -26.74 10.11 -45.59
C LYS A 172 -27.56 11.21 -44.89
N LEU A 173 -27.84 12.28 -45.61
CA LEU A 173 -28.83 13.30 -45.26
C LEU A 173 -30.01 13.22 -46.25
N ILE A 174 -31.22 13.09 -45.74
CA ILE A 174 -32.45 13.06 -46.53
C ILE A 174 -33.13 14.42 -46.45
N VAL A 175 -33.58 14.91 -47.61
CA VAL A 175 -34.27 16.19 -47.77
C VAL A 175 -35.67 15.96 -48.35
N GLY A 176 -36.69 16.47 -47.65
CA GLY A 176 -38.09 16.45 -48.07
C GLY A 176 -38.66 17.84 -48.27
N PHE A 177 -39.41 18.03 -49.36
CA PHE A 177 -40.13 19.26 -49.69
C PHE A 177 -41.64 19.09 -49.48
N PRO A 178 -42.42 20.18 -49.39
CA PRO A 178 -43.84 20.04 -49.14
C PRO A 178 -44.52 19.41 -50.36
N SER A 179 -45.43 18.47 -50.13
CA SER A 179 -46.17 17.80 -51.19
C SER A 179 -47.18 18.77 -51.83
N ASN A 180 -47.12 18.97 -53.15
CA ASN A 180 -48.11 19.76 -53.91
C ASN A 180 -49.43 19.01 -54.16
N THR A 181 -49.41 17.69 -54.02
CA THR A 181 -50.61 16.84 -53.99
C THR A 181 -51.10 16.76 -52.55
N GLY A 182 -52.32 17.22 -52.27
CA GLY A 182 -52.96 17.19 -50.93
C GLY A 182 -53.27 15.78 -50.41
N GLY A 183 -52.25 14.92 -50.37
CA GLY A 183 -52.30 13.55 -49.90
C GLY A 183 -51.96 13.42 -48.41
N LYS A 184 -51.98 12.17 -47.93
CA LYS A 184 -51.81 11.76 -46.53
C LYS A 184 -50.50 12.21 -45.85
N TYR A 185 -49.50 12.69 -46.61
CA TYR A 185 -48.15 13.03 -46.13
C TYR A 185 -47.85 14.52 -46.30
N LYS A 186 -47.23 15.14 -45.29
CA LYS A 186 -46.89 16.58 -45.28
C LYS A 186 -45.69 16.91 -46.17
N TYR A 187 -44.74 15.98 -46.27
CA TYR A 187 -43.52 16.13 -47.06
C TYR A 187 -43.37 14.99 -48.07
N GLN A 188 -42.81 15.28 -49.24
CA GLN A 188 -42.40 14.30 -50.23
C GLN A 188 -40.87 14.25 -50.30
N LEU A 189 -40.30 13.05 -50.28
CA LEU A 189 -38.87 12.83 -50.48
C LEU A 189 -38.43 13.40 -51.84
N GLN A 190 -37.49 14.34 -51.82
CA GLN A 190 -36.93 14.89 -53.06
C GLN A 190 -35.52 14.37 -53.33
N ALA A 191 -34.66 14.35 -52.31
CA ALA A 191 -33.26 13.96 -52.49
C ALA A 191 -32.66 13.26 -51.27
N SER A 192 -31.68 12.40 -51.53
CA SER A 192 -30.85 11.73 -50.52
C SER A 192 -29.38 11.94 -50.88
N HIS A 193 -28.64 12.60 -49.99
CA HIS A 193 -27.24 12.98 -50.22
C HIS A 193 -26.31 12.23 -49.27
N GLN A 194 -25.15 11.81 -49.75
CA GLN A 194 -24.14 11.19 -48.89
C GLN A 194 -23.45 12.26 -48.03
N LEU A 195 -23.07 11.90 -46.80
CA LEU A 195 -22.38 12.84 -45.90
C LEU A 195 -21.03 13.35 -46.42
N SER A 196 -20.39 12.62 -47.34
CA SER A 196 -19.12 12.99 -47.98
C SER A 196 -19.25 14.20 -48.92
N SER A 197 -20.41 14.39 -49.56
CA SER A 197 -20.65 15.48 -50.52
C SER A 197 -21.34 16.70 -49.89
N LEU A 198 -21.60 16.65 -48.59
CA LEU A 198 -22.33 17.67 -47.84
C LEU A 198 -21.34 18.65 -47.18
N ALA A 199 -21.64 19.94 -47.12
CA ALA A 199 -20.99 20.86 -46.17
C ALA A 199 -22.00 21.83 -45.55
N ALA A 200 -22.07 21.85 -44.21
CA ALA A 200 -22.93 22.79 -43.49
C ALA A 200 -22.08 23.96 -42.98
N VAL A 201 -22.46 25.18 -43.33
CA VAL A 201 -21.73 26.41 -43.00
C VAL A 201 -22.64 27.35 -42.22
N ASN A 202 -22.14 27.82 -41.08
CA ASN A 202 -22.82 28.82 -40.28
C ASN A 202 -22.77 30.19 -40.98
N VAL A 203 -23.93 30.77 -41.27
CA VAL A 203 -24.03 32.15 -41.77
C VAL A 203 -23.93 33.08 -40.55
N LYS A 204 -22.79 33.78 -40.40
CA LYS A 204 -22.57 34.78 -39.34
C LYS A 204 -22.77 36.19 -39.90
N ASN A 205 -23.53 37.03 -39.19
CA ASN A 205 -23.75 38.41 -39.62
C ASN A 205 -22.51 39.28 -39.38
N ARG A 206 -22.11 40.09 -40.38
CA ARG A 206 -21.15 41.18 -40.21
C ARG A 206 -21.94 42.49 -40.12
N GLY A 207 -22.34 42.83 -38.88
CA GLY A 207 -22.70 44.19 -38.47
C GLY A 207 -23.93 44.83 -39.12
N SER A 208 -25.12 44.57 -38.56
CA SER A 208 -26.18 45.58 -38.39
C SER A 208 -27.29 45.03 -37.46
N ASP A 209 -27.55 45.75 -36.36
CA ASP A 209 -28.67 45.50 -35.43
C ASP A 209 -30.00 45.97 -36.04
N THR A 210 -30.39 45.40 -37.17
CA THR A 210 -31.74 45.55 -37.73
C THR A 210 -32.58 44.32 -37.38
N VAL A 211 -33.90 44.45 -37.41
CA VAL A 211 -34.86 43.34 -37.17
C VAL A 211 -34.61 42.15 -38.13
N GLU A 212 -34.01 42.41 -39.29
CA GLU A 212 -33.56 41.40 -40.27
C GLU A 212 -32.30 40.62 -39.82
N GLY A 213 -31.50 41.16 -38.90
CA GLY A 213 -30.32 40.51 -38.32
C GLY A 213 -30.65 39.32 -37.42
N VAL A 214 -31.76 39.40 -36.67
CA VAL A 214 -32.22 38.31 -35.78
C VAL A 214 -32.65 37.06 -36.57
N SER A 215 -33.15 37.26 -37.80
CA SER A 215 -33.50 36.17 -38.72
C SER A 215 -32.27 35.50 -39.32
N LYS A 216 -31.18 36.24 -39.56
CA LYS A 216 -29.92 35.72 -40.11
C LYS A 216 -29.16 34.84 -39.10
N ASP A 217 -29.26 35.14 -37.82
CA ASP A 217 -28.62 34.31 -36.77
C ASP A 217 -29.24 32.91 -36.65
N ARG A 218 -30.49 32.72 -37.07
CA ARG A 218 -31.20 31.44 -37.08
C ARG A 218 -30.97 30.62 -38.36
N MET A 219 -30.13 31.11 -39.26
CA MET A 219 -29.94 30.55 -40.59
C MET A 219 -28.59 29.85 -40.73
N PHE A 220 -28.58 28.68 -41.39
CA PHE A 220 -27.35 28.03 -41.83
C PHE A 220 -27.43 27.68 -43.32
N LYS A 221 -26.26 27.57 -43.94
CA LYS A 221 -26.12 27.24 -45.36
C LYS A 221 -25.73 25.77 -45.50
N LEU A 222 -26.46 25.05 -46.34
CA LEU A 222 -26.20 23.66 -46.69
C LEU A 222 -25.70 23.62 -48.14
N LEU A 223 -24.43 23.30 -48.32
CA LEU A 223 -23.78 23.15 -49.61
C LEU A 223 -23.87 21.69 -50.03
N ILE A 224 -24.60 21.42 -51.10
CA ILE A 224 -24.79 20.08 -51.68
C ILE A 224 -24.59 20.22 -53.19
N PHE A 225 -23.37 19.99 -53.68
CA PHE A 225 -23.07 20.23 -55.10
C PHE A 225 -24.05 19.49 -56.04
N PRO A 226 -24.68 20.17 -57.01
CA PRO A 226 -24.46 21.56 -57.45
C PRO A 226 -25.31 22.65 -56.73
N ASP A 227 -26.24 22.27 -55.88
CA ASP A 227 -27.24 23.15 -55.25
C ASP A 227 -26.78 23.71 -53.87
N GLN A 228 -27.37 24.85 -53.48
CA GLN A 228 -27.10 25.49 -52.19
C GLN A 228 -28.42 25.84 -51.50
N TYR A 229 -28.66 25.28 -50.32
CA TYR A 229 -29.86 25.58 -49.54
C TYR A 229 -29.54 26.51 -48.38
N TYR A 230 -30.41 27.49 -48.19
CA TYR A 230 -30.37 28.44 -47.09
C TYR A 230 -31.55 28.13 -46.18
N ILE A 231 -31.27 27.66 -44.96
CA ILE A 231 -32.30 27.07 -44.08
C ILE A 231 -32.40 27.90 -42.80
N MET A 232 -33.59 28.42 -42.52
CA MET A 232 -33.93 29.05 -41.24
C MET A 232 -34.54 28.02 -40.30
N CYS A 233 -33.97 27.94 -39.10
CA CYS A 233 -34.47 27.14 -38.00
C CYS A 233 -35.37 27.98 -37.09
N ASP A 234 -36.29 27.33 -36.37
CA ASP A 234 -37.18 27.99 -35.41
C ASP A 234 -36.40 28.71 -34.30
N THR A 235 -35.28 28.11 -33.86
CA THR A 235 -34.41 28.63 -32.81
C THR A 235 -32.93 28.59 -33.20
N VAL A 236 -32.15 29.51 -32.62
CA VAL A 236 -30.67 29.52 -32.76
C VAL A 236 -30.05 28.25 -32.15
N ARG A 237 -30.67 27.70 -31.10
CA ARG A 237 -30.25 26.43 -30.49
C ARG A 237 -30.35 25.27 -31.48
N LEU A 238 -31.48 25.16 -32.18
CA LEU A 238 -31.70 24.11 -33.18
C LEU A 238 -30.71 24.21 -34.36
N LYS A 239 -30.37 25.43 -34.79
CA LYS A 239 -29.31 25.65 -35.78
C LYS A 239 -27.95 25.10 -35.32
N ASN A 240 -27.54 25.45 -34.10
CA ASN A 240 -26.25 25.00 -33.57
C ASN A 240 -26.22 23.48 -33.38
N GLU A 241 -27.33 22.90 -32.92
CA GLU A 241 -27.50 21.45 -32.80
C GLU A 241 -27.41 20.76 -34.17
N TRP A 242 -28.02 21.30 -35.22
CA TRP A 242 -27.88 20.79 -36.59
C TRP A 242 -26.43 20.79 -37.07
N LEU A 243 -25.69 21.90 -36.88
CA LEU A 243 -24.28 21.99 -37.27
C LEU A 243 -23.42 20.97 -36.51
N GLU A 244 -23.62 20.87 -35.19
CA GLU A 244 -22.88 19.93 -34.35
C GLU A 244 -23.17 18.46 -34.72
N LYS A 245 -24.45 18.11 -34.94
CA LYS A 245 -24.85 16.75 -35.30
C LYS A 245 -24.33 16.34 -36.69
N ILE A 246 -24.31 17.25 -37.65
CA ILE A 246 -23.74 16.99 -38.98
C ILE A 246 -22.22 16.82 -38.91
N ASP A 247 -21.52 17.65 -38.13
CA ASP A 247 -20.07 17.54 -37.95
C ASP A 247 -19.67 16.26 -37.20
N ASN A 248 -20.42 15.90 -36.15
CA ASN A 248 -20.20 14.65 -35.41
C ASN A 248 -20.47 13.42 -36.30
N ALA A 249 -21.56 13.41 -37.07
CA ALA A 249 -21.85 12.32 -38.01
C ALA A 249 -20.73 12.12 -39.05
N LYS A 250 -20.12 13.22 -39.52
CA LYS A 250 -18.97 13.14 -40.43
C LYS A 250 -17.71 12.59 -39.75
N LYS A 251 -17.42 13.03 -38.52
CA LYS A 251 -16.28 12.52 -37.74
C LYS A 251 -16.45 11.03 -37.45
N ASP A 252 -17.64 10.60 -37.05
CA ASP A 252 -17.95 9.21 -36.77
C ASP A 252 -17.79 8.34 -38.03
N LYS A 253 -18.26 8.81 -39.19
CA LYS A 253 -18.05 8.12 -40.47
C LYS A 253 -16.57 8.03 -40.87
N LEU A 254 -15.77 9.06 -40.59
CA LEU A 254 -14.32 9.04 -40.82
C LEU A 254 -13.63 8.03 -39.90
N GLN A 255 -14.01 8.01 -38.62
CA GLN A 255 -13.50 7.05 -37.64
C GLN A 255 -13.91 5.62 -38.00
N GLU A 256 -15.16 5.39 -38.40
CA GLU A 256 -15.64 4.08 -38.85
C GLU A 256 -14.91 3.64 -40.13
N SER A 257 -14.69 4.54 -41.10
CA SER A 257 -13.87 4.25 -42.28
C SER A 257 -12.43 3.89 -41.91
N ASN A 258 -11.83 4.56 -40.92
CA ASN A 258 -10.50 4.22 -40.41
C ASN A 258 -10.51 2.88 -39.67
N LEU A 259 -11.56 2.59 -38.88
CA LEU A 259 -11.74 1.31 -38.20
C LEU A 259 -11.95 0.15 -39.19
N ILE A 260 -12.67 0.39 -40.29
CA ILE A 260 -12.88 -0.58 -41.36
C ILE A 260 -11.58 -0.78 -42.14
N ARG A 261 -10.81 0.27 -42.44
CA ARG A 261 -9.45 0.11 -43.01
C ARG A 261 -8.54 -0.71 -42.08
N GLN A 262 -8.62 -0.46 -40.78
CA GLN A 262 -7.96 -1.29 -39.78
C GLN A 262 -8.50 -2.73 -39.77
N ASN A 263 -9.81 -2.97 -39.92
CA ASN A 263 -10.39 -4.32 -39.87
C ASN A 263 -10.23 -5.13 -41.16
N THR A 264 -10.27 -4.53 -42.34
CA THR A 264 -10.13 -5.22 -43.63
C THR A 264 -8.70 -5.67 -43.90
N ILE A 265 -7.70 -4.97 -43.33
CA ILE A 265 -6.30 -5.41 -43.31
C ILE A 265 -6.05 -6.43 -42.17
N ARG A 266 -6.89 -6.44 -41.12
CA ARG A 266 -6.79 -7.32 -39.94
C ARG A 266 -7.73 -8.54 -39.96
N GLY A 267 -7.80 -9.25 -41.09
CA GLY A 267 -8.49 -10.57 -41.16
C GLY A 267 -7.86 -11.71 -40.34
N ARG A 268 -6.85 -11.44 -39.50
CA ARG A 268 -6.24 -12.44 -38.61
C ARG A 268 -5.99 -11.84 -37.22
N ARG A 269 -7.00 -11.86 -36.35
CA ARG A 269 -6.81 -11.60 -34.92
C ARG A 269 -6.63 -12.92 -34.17
N ALA A 270 -5.41 -13.15 -33.72
CA ALA A 270 -5.12 -13.93 -32.52
C ALA A 270 -4.82 -12.92 -31.39
N SER A 271 -5.14 -13.27 -30.14
CA SER A 271 -4.93 -12.41 -28.96
C SER A 271 -3.47 -11.95 -28.85
N THR A 272 -3.20 -10.77 -28.27
CA THR A 272 -1.85 -10.25 -28.01
C THR A 272 -0.96 -11.23 -27.23
N ALA A 273 -1.55 -12.14 -26.45
CA ALA A 273 -0.88 -13.25 -25.77
C ALA A 273 -0.51 -14.41 -26.72
N GLU A 274 -1.40 -14.80 -27.64
CA GLU A 274 -1.11 -15.80 -28.69
C GLU A 274 -0.07 -15.28 -29.69
N PHE A 275 -0.08 -13.97 -29.92
CA PHE A 275 0.86 -13.26 -30.79
C PHE A 275 2.29 -13.29 -30.24
N ALA A 276 2.47 -13.09 -28.93
CA ALA A 276 3.76 -13.20 -28.26
C ALA A 276 4.32 -14.64 -28.33
N MET A 277 3.46 -15.66 -28.12
CA MET A 277 3.84 -17.08 -28.27
C MET A 277 4.25 -17.44 -29.70
N LYS A 278 3.57 -16.89 -30.72
CA LYS A 278 3.91 -17.13 -32.14
C LYS A 278 5.25 -16.50 -32.54
N LEU A 279 5.60 -15.37 -31.93
CA LEU A 279 6.88 -14.70 -32.16
C LEU A 279 8.04 -15.49 -31.51
N GLU A 280 7.84 -15.99 -30.30
CA GLU A 280 8.80 -16.89 -29.62
C GLU A 280 9.02 -18.19 -30.40
N GLY A 281 7.96 -18.82 -30.91
CA GLY A 281 8.05 -20.02 -31.75
C GLY A 281 8.86 -19.81 -33.03
N ARG A 282 8.68 -18.67 -33.71
CA ARG A 282 9.43 -18.36 -34.96
C ARG A 282 10.90 -18.00 -34.73
N LEU A 283 11.25 -17.49 -33.54
CA LEU A 283 12.64 -17.20 -33.19
C LEU A 283 13.44 -18.48 -32.93
N LEU A 284 12.79 -19.56 -32.47
CA LEU A 284 13.40 -20.87 -32.26
C LEU A 284 13.60 -21.64 -33.58
N GLU A 285 12.68 -21.53 -34.53
CA GLU A 285 12.81 -22.16 -35.87
C GLU A 285 13.94 -21.55 -36.72
N ARG A 286 14.34 -20.31 -36.43
CA ARG A 286 15.42 -19.62 -37.16
C ARG A 286 16.82 -20.18 -36.88
N GLY A 287 16.95 -21.13 -35.95
CA GLY A 287 18.19 -21.88 -35.71
C GLY A 287 18.46 -23.00 -36.72
N MET A 288 17.47 -23.45 -37.49
CA MET A 288 17.61 -24.58 -38.42
C MET A 288 16.71 -24.41 -39.66
N SER A 289 17.14 -23.61 -40.64
CA SER A 289 17.03 -23.94 -42.07
C SER A 289 17.56 -22.78 -42.92
N ILE A 290 18.56 -23.06 -43.74
CA ILE A 290 19.09 -22.19 -44.80
C ILE A 290 18.48 -22.71 -46.11
N VAL A 291 17.32 -22.20 -46.49
CA VAL A 291 16.86 -22.21 -47.89
C VAL A 291 16.07 -20.93 -48.12
N PRO A 292 16.52 -20.02 -49.01
CA PRO A 292 15.70 -18.92 -49.49
C PRO A 292 14.84 -19.44 -50.64
N GLU A 293 13.57 -19.73 -50.39
CA GLU A 293 12.59 -19.85 -51.47
C GLU A 293 12.04 -18.47 -51.80
N ASP A 294 12.29 -18.07 -53.05
CA ASP A 294 11.65 -16.97 -53.76
C ASP A 294 10.14 -17.23 -53.84
N ASP A 295 9.36 -16.50 -53.05
CA ASP A 295 7.91 -16.38 -53.25
C ASP A 295 7.55 -14.91 -53.47
N ASN A 296 7.34 -14.60 -54.76
CA ASN A 296 6.51 -13.56 -55.36
C ASN A 296 6.45 -12.18 -54.68
N ASP A 297 7.16 -11.25 -55.31
CA ASP A 297 6.97 -9.80 -55.24
C ASP A 297 5.52 -9.39 -55.51
N ASN A 298 4.87 -8.85 -54.48
CA ASN A 298 3.97 -7.71 -54.53
C ASN A 298 3.75 -7.22 -53.09
N LEU A 299 4.70 -6.43 -52.57
CA LEU A 299 4.38 -5.50 -51.49
C LEU A 299 3.44 -4.45 -52.09
N ASN A 300 2.21 -4.36 -51.60
CA ASN A 300 1.27 -3.33 -52.05
C ASN A 300 1.95 -1.96 -51.85
N GLU A 301 1.93 -1.06 -52.85
CA GLU A 301 2.46 0.32 -52.71
C GLU A 301 1.89 1.01 -51.46
N ASP A 302 0.67 0.63 -51.07
CA ASP A 302 -0.01 1.06 -49.84
C ASP A 302 0.73 0.66 -48.55
N GLU A 303 1.35 -0.52 -48.48
CA GLU A 303 2.13 -0.96 -47.31
C GLU A 303 3.44 -0.19 -47.18
N SER A 304 4.05 0.15 -48.32
CA SER A 304 5.28 0.94 -48.36
C SER A 304 5.03 2.41 -48.02
N ASN A 305 3.91 2.98 -48.48
CA ASN A 305 3.47 4.34 -48.11
C ASN A 305 3.08 4.43 -46.63
N TRP A 306 2.37 3.43 -46.10
CA TRP A 306 2.06 3.35 -44.68
C TRP A 306 3.33 3.30 -43.82
N LEU A 307 4.32 2.46 -44.18
CA LEU A 307 5.60 2.38 -43.47
C LEU A 307 6.39 3.71 -43.48
N ALA A 308 6.20 4.56 -44.49
CA ALA A 308 6.83 5.88 -44.57
C ALA A 308 6.15 6.93 -43.67
N GLU A 309 4.83 6.83 -43.46
CA GLU A 309 4.06 7.73 -42.59
C GLU A 309 4.11 7.31 -41.11
N LEU A 310 4.32 6.01 -40.85
CA LEU A 310 4.34 5.40 -39.51
C LEU A 310 5.28 6.07 -38.49
N PRO A 311 6.53 6.48 -38.83
CA PRO A 311 7.41 7.15 -37.86
C PRO A 311 6.85 8.50 -37.39
N ASN A 312 6.22 9.26 -38.30
CA ASN A 312 5.63 10.55 -37.99
C ASN A 312 4.36 10.38 -37.15
N GLU A 313 3.51 9.41 -37.48
CA GLU A 313 2.34 9.07 -36.68
C GLU A 313 2.74 8.60 -35.27
N LEU A 314 3.78 7.77 -35.17
CA LEU A 314 4.29 7.28 -33.90
C LEU A 314 4.82 8.43 -33.03
N ASP A 315 5.56 9.39 -33.59
CA ASP A 315 6.02 10.57 -32.84
C ASP A 315 4.84 11.44 -32.35
N VAL A 316 3.75 11.57 -33.13
CA VAL A 316 2.52 12.24 -32.69
C VAL A 316 1.84 11.50 -31.55
N VAL A 317 1.71 10.17 -31.65
CA VAL A 317 1.08 9.32 -30.62
C VAL A 317 1.90 9.30 -29.33
N ILE A 318 3.24 9.28 -29.43
CA ILE A 318 4.15 9.45 -28.29
C ILE A 318 3.95 10.83 -27.66
N GLY A 319 3.83 11.89 -28.48
CA GLY A 319 3.53 13.24 -28.01
C GLY A 319 2.19 13.37 -27.28
N GLN A 320 1.17 12.62 -27.70
CA GLN A 320 -0.13 12.55 -27.03
C GLN A 320 -0.13 11.68 -25.77
N ARG A 321 1.01 11.06 -25.41
CA ARG A 321 1.17 10.10 -24.29
C ARG A 321 0.25 8.88 -24.37
N ASN A 322 -0.25 8.54 -25.57
CA ASN A 322 -1.02 7.31 -25.76
C ASN A 322 -0.08 6.14 -26.03
N PHE A 323 0.62 5.69 -24.98
CA PHE A 323 1.67 4.67 -25.09
C PHE A 323 1.15 3.29 -25.55
N GLU A 324 -0.12 2.98 -25.30
CA GLU A 324 -0.71 1.69 -25.69
C GLU A 324 -0.81 1.56 -27.22
N GLN A 325 -1.31 2.60 -27.88
CA GLN A 325 -1.36 2.69 -29.33
C GLN A 325 0.04 2.74 -29.95
N ALA A 326 0.99 3.43 -29.33
CA ALA A 326 2.38 3.47 -29.78
C ALA A 326 3.04 2.08 -29.76
N VAL A 327 2.78 1.29 -28.70
CA VAL A 327 3.30 -0.08 -28.58
C VAL A 327 2.67 -1.01 -29.61
N GLU A 328 1.37 -0.89 -29.87
CA GLU A 328 0.70 -1.65 -30.94
C GLU A 328 1.32 -1.37 -32.31
N MET A 329 1.52 -0.10 -32.66
CA MET A 329 2.15 0.31 -33.92
C MET A 329 3.60 -0.22 -34.06
N ILE A 330 4.37 -0.26 -32.97
CA ILE A 330 5.73 -0.82 -32.96
C ILE A 330 5.70 -2.35 -33.14
N LEU A 331 4.74 -3.04 -32.51
CA LEU A 331 4.58 -4.49 -32.68
C LEU A 331 4.14 -4.85 -34.10
N GLU A 332 3.29 -4.03 -34.71
CA GLU A 332 2.92 -4.15 -36.13
C GLU A 332 4.14 -3.97 -37.02
N TRP A 333 4.95 -2.93 -36.81
CA TRP A 333 6.22 -2.74 -37.52
C TRP A 333 7.17 -3.94 -37.39
N LYS A 334 7.38 -4.48 -36.18
CA LYS A 334 8.27 -5.64 -35.96
C LYS A 334 7.81 -6.90 -36.71
N ASN A 335 6.53 -6.98 -37.05
CA ASN A 335 5.97 -8.09 -37.81
C ASN A 335 6.05 -7.88 -39.33
N THR A 336 6.02 -6.63 -39.79
CA THR A 336 6.17 -6.30 -41.20
C THR A 336 7.65 -6.37 -41.59
N ARG A 337 8.00 -7.09 -42.66
CA ARG A 337 9.38 -7.13 -43.16
C ARG A 337 9.70 -5.82 -43.88
N CYS A 338 10.01 -4.76 -43.14
CA CYS A 338 10.50 -3.51 -43.71
C CYS A 338 11.92 -3.73 -44.27
N LYS A 339 12.07 -3.63 -45.60
CA LYS A 339 13.36 -3.78 -46.31
C LYS A 339 14.23 -2.51 -46.22
N ASP A 340 13.62 -1.35 -45.99
CA ASP A 340 14.32 -0.05 -45.95
C ASP A 340 15.07 0.17 -44.63
N THR A 341 16.40 0.32 -44.73
CA THR A 341 17.30 0.52 -43.59
C THR A 341 17.10 1.88 -42.91
N ASN A 342 16.78 2.94 -43.65
CA ASN A 342 16.54 4.27 -43.10
C ASN A 342 15.27 4.33 -42.25
N ILE A 343 14.15 3.81 -42.75
CA ILE A 343 12.86 3.78 -42.03
C ILE A 343 12.97 2.90 -40.79
N ASN A 344 13.62 1.72 -40.91
CA ASN A 344 13.92 0.88 -39.75
C ASN A 344 14.78 1.59 -38.70
N SER A 345 15.77 2.40 -39.10
CA SER A 345 16.61 3.14 -38.15
C SER A 345 15.83 4.23 -37.40
N GLN A 346 14.87 4.88 -38.07
CA GLN A 346 13.99 5.88 -37.49
C GLN A 346 12.97 5.26 -36.54
N LEU A 347 12.34 4.14 -36.91
CA LEU A 347 11.42 3.40 -36.04
C LEU A 347 12.13 2.82 -34.81
N GLN A 348 13.37 2.33 -34.97
CA GLN A 348 14.21 1.95 -33.82
C GLN A 348 14.55 3.14 -32.92
N ALA A 349 14.74 4.34 -33.48
CA ALA A 349 14.95 5.55 -32.68
C ALA A 349 13.68 5.93 -31.91
N CYS A 350 12.50 5.84 -32.52
CA CYS A 350 11.21 6.06 -31.84
C CYS A 350 10.94 4.99 -30.77
N GLU A 351 11.25 3.71 -31.01
CA GLU A 351 11.19 2.65 -30.00
C GLU A 351 12.09 2.97 -28.81
N ARG A 352 13.34 3.41 -29.06
CA ARG A 352 14.26 3.82 -27.98
C ARG A 352 13.72 5.01 -27.19
N LYS A 353 13.18 6.04 -27.86
CA LYS A 353 12.55 7.19 -27.21
C LYS A 353 11.38 6.74 -26.32
N LEU A 354 10.49 5.89 -26.84
CA LEU A 354 9.34 5.36 -26.09
C LEU A 354 9.79 4.56 -24.86
N VAL A 355 10.77 3.67 -25.00
CA VAL A 355 11.31 2.89 -23.87
C VAL A 355 11.94 3.80 -22.82
N GLN A 356 12.62 4.87 -23.24
CA GLN A 356 13.21 5.85 -22.32
C GLN A 356 12.13 6.61 -21.55
N ILE A 357 11.09 7.12 -22.23
CA ILE A 357 9.95 7.80 -21.60
C ILE A 357 9.23 6.88 -20.61
N LEU A 358 8.94 5.63 -21.02
CA LEU A 358 8.31 4.64 -20.14
C LEU A 358 9.18 4.33 -18.92
N SER A 359 10.50 4.22 -19.10
CA SER A 359 11.44 3.97 -18.00
C SER A 359 11.49 5.13 -17.01
N ASP A 360 11.46 6.37 -17.51
CA ASP A 360 11.49 7.57 -16.68
C ASP A 360 10.16 7.79 -15.95
N ASP A 361 9.02 7.48 -16.59
CA ASP A 361 7.69 7.49 -15.95
C ASP A 361 7.58 6.46 -14.82
N ILE A 362 8.19 5.28 -14.98
CA ILE A 362 8.23 4.25 -13.92
C ILE A 362 9.09 4.71 -12.73
N LYS A 363 10.23 5.37 -12.98
CA LYS A 363 11.11 5.89 -11.91
C LYS A 363 10.50 7.09 -11.18
N SER A 364 9.94 8.05 -11.92
CA SER A 364 9.47 9.33 -11.38
C SER A 364 8.20 9.16 -10.54
N GLY A 365 7.32 8.22 -10.90
CA GLY A 365 6.28 7.64 -10.04
C GLY A 365 5.19 8.54 -9.48
N ALA A 366 5.32 9.86 -9.49
CA ALA A 366 4.45 10.82 -8.81
C ALA A 366 3.61 11.69 -9.76
N LEU A 367 4.05 11.93 -11.00
CA LEU A 367 3.38 12.93 -11.86
C LEU A 367 2.20 12.39 -12.69
N HIS A 368 2.09 11.09 -13.01
CA HIS A 368 1.18 10.63 -14.08
C HIS A 368 0.38 9.34 -13.79
N GLY A 369 0.03 9.10 -12.54
CA GLY A 369 -0.95 8.07 -12.17
C GLY A 369 -0.38 7.05 -11.20
N GLY A 370 -1.18 6.70 -10.19
CA GLY A 370 -0.80 5.79 -9.11
C GLY A 370 -0.42 4.37 -9.55
N PRO A 371 -0.38 3.38 -8.63
CA PRO A 371 0.18 2.05 -8.88
C PRO A 371 -0.31 1.34 -10.16
N LYS A 372 -1.54 1.62 -10.58
CA LYS A 372 -2.15 1.07 -11.82
C LYS A 372 -1.46 1.55 -13.10
N ALA A 373 -1.08 2.83 -13.18
CA ALA A 373 -0.40 3.38 -14.36
C ALA A 373 1.01 2.79 -14.51
N VAL A 374 1.70 2.58 -13.39
CA VAL A 374 3.01 1.95 -13.33
C VAL A 374 2.96 0.51 -13.84
N ARG A 375 1.96 -0.27 -13.37
CA ARG A 375 1.75 -1.64 -13.85
C ARG A 375 1.42 -1.67 -15.34
N LYS A 376 0.64 -0.69 -15.83
CA LYS A 376 0.36 -0.54 -17.26
C LYS A 376 1.67 -0.32 -18.05
N ASN A 377 2.54 0.59 -17.60
CA ASN A 377 3.81 0.89 -18.25
C ASN A 377 4.79 -0.31 -18.22
N ILE A 378 4.81 -1.09 -17.14
CA ILE A 378 5.61 -2.32 -17.03
C ILE A 378 5.11 -3.39 -18.01
N ASN A 379 3.79 -3.56 -18.13
CA ASN A 379 3.19 -4.48 -19.09
C ASN A 379 3.51 -4.07 -20.54
N MET A 380 3.51 -2.76 -20.82
CA MET A 380 3.92 -2.22 -22.13
C MET A 380 5.40 -2.48 -22.44
N LEU A 381 6.31 -2.32 -21.47
CA LEU A 381 7.73 -2.68 -21.67
C LEU A 381 7.91 -4.19 -21.85
N THR A 382 7.09 -4.98 -21.17
CA THR A 382 7.09 -6.44 -21.31
C THR A 382 6.63 -6.87 -22.69
N SER A 383 5.58 -6.25 -23.24
CA SER A 383 5.11 -6.53 -24.61
C SER A 383 6.09 -6.07 -25.69
N LEU A 384 6.88 -5.03 -25.45
CA LEU A 384 7.97 -4.60 -26.35
C LEU A 384 9.17 -5.57 -26.39
N GLY A 385 9.16 -6.65 -25.60
CA GLY A 385 10.25 -7.62 -25.52
C GLY A 385 11.40 -7.18 -24.61
N ARG A 386 11.17 -6.20 -23.72
CA ARG A 386 12.15 -5.69 -22.74
C ARG A 386 11.79 -6.12 -21.31
N ARG A 387 11.41 -7.39 -21.13
CA ARG A 387 10.91 -7.93 -19.84
C ARG A 387 11.92 -7.78 -18.69
N THR A 388 13.19 -8.12 -18.91
CA THR A 388 14.25 -8.02 -17.89
C THR A 388 14.41 -6.60 -17.37
N GLN A 389 14.39 -5.61 -18.27
CA GLN A 389 14.48 -4.19 -17.92
C GLN A 389 13.23 -3.71 -17.18
N ALA A 390 12.05 -4.18 -17.59
CA ALA A 390 10.79 -3.84 -16.92
C ALA A 390 10.76 -4.33 -15.47
N ILE A 391 11.23 -5.56 -15.22
CA ILE A 391 11.33 -6.15 -13.88
C ILE A 391 12.37 -5.40 -13.04
N ASP A 392 13.57 -5.13 -13.57
CA ASP A 392 14.61 -4.37 -12.85
C ASP A 392 14.11 -2.97 -12.43
N LEU A 393 13.42 -2.25 -13.33
CA LEU A 393 12.83 -0.94 -13.01
C LEU A 393 11.71 -1.03 -11.97
N TYR A 394 10.88 -2.08 -12.03
CA TYR A 394 9.86 -2.34 -11.02
C TYR A 394 10.48 -2.56 -9.64
N LEU A 395 11.47 -3.46 -9.56
CA LEU A 395 12.17 -3.80 -8.32
C LEU A 395 12.89 -2.58 -7.73
N LYS A 396 13.59 -1.79 -8.56
CA LYS A 396 14.22 -0.53 -8.13
C LYS A 396 13.23 0.45 -7.52
N ARG A 397 12.07 0.64 -8.17
CA ARG A 397 11.02 1.50 -7.62
C ARG A 397 10.49 0.98 -6.29
N ARG A 398 10.28 -0.34 -6.16
CA ARG A 398 9.84 -0.95 -4.89
C ARG A 398 10.86 -0.74 -3.79
N SER A 399 12.15 -0.90 -4.09
CA SER A 399 13.25 -0.53 -3.17
C SER A 399 13.20 0.93 -2.75
N ASP A 400 12.94 1.87 -3.67
CA ASP A 400 12.92 3.29 -3.35
C ASP A 400 11.73 3.67 -2.45
N ILE A 401 10.56 3.06 -2.69
CA ILE A 401 9.39 3.19 -1.81
C ILE A 401 9.70 2.59 -0.43
N LEU A 402 10.30 1.39 -0.39
CA LEU A 402 10.63 0.68 0.84
C LEU A 402 11.64 1.47 1.68
N ARG A 403 12.67 2.04 1.04
CA ARG A 403 13.65 2.94 1.68
C ARG A 403 13.02 4.24 2.13
N GLY A 404 12.06 4.79 1.39
CA GLY A 404 11.26 5.94 1.83
C GLY A 404 10.53 5.64 3.13
N ASN A 405 9.74 4.57 3.14
CA ASN A 405 8.99 4.14 4.32
C ASN A 405 9.90 3.81 5.51
N ALA A 406 11.08 3.22 5.25
CA ALA A 406 12.06 2.93 6.29
C ALA A 406 12.69 4.20 6.90
N ARG A 407 12.81 5.29 6.14
CA ARG A 407 13.25 6.60 6.66
C ARG A 407 12.18 7.30 7.47
N ASP A 408 10.92 7.17 7.07
CA ASP A 408 9.77 7.76 7.79
C ASP A 408 9.51 7.07 9.14
N LEU A 409 9.96 5.82 9.28
CA LEU A 409 10.01 5.10 10.54
C LEU A 409 11.02 5.77 11.49
N GLN A 410 10.51 6.64 12.36
CA GLN A 410 11.30 7.21 13.45
C GLN A 410 11.94 6.09 14.28
N VAL A 411 13.22 6.26 14.59
CA VAL A 411 13.94 5.38 15.53
C VAL A 411 13.24 5.52 16.88
N SER A 412 12.44 4.52 17.22
CA SER A 412 11.62 4.54 18.44
C SER A 412 12.50 4.49 19.68
N GLU A 413 12.04 5.12 20.77
CA GLU A 413 12.64 4.99 22.11
C GLU A 413 12.69 3.53 22.60
N GLU A 414 11.82 2.66 22.06
CA GLU A 414 11.81 1.23 22.35
C GLU A 414 12.42 0.42 21.17
N PRO A 415 13.66 -0.11 21.31
CA PRO A 415 14.38 -0.77 20.21
C PRO A 415 13.63 -1.98 19.64
N LEU A 416 12.94 -2.75 20.48
CA LEU A 416 12.23 -3.96 20.06
C LEU A 416 10.98 -3.65 19.22
N SER A 417 10.26 -2.57 19.54
CA SER A 417 9.12 -2.11 18.75
C SER A 417 9.56 -1.65 17.36
N TYR A 418 10.69 -0.93 17.30
CA TYR A 418 11.31 -0.52 16.05
C TYR A 418 11.70 -1.73 15.18
N VAL A 419 12.41 -2.73 15.75
CA VAL A 419 12.78 -3.97 15.02
C VAL A 419 11.55 -4.68 14.48
N LYS A 420 10.50 -4.85 15.28
CA LYS A 420 9.26 -5.52 14.82
C LYS A 420 8.64 -4.80 13.63
N LYS A 421 8.49 -3.47 13.70
CA LYS A 421 7.91 -2.66 12.62
C LYS A 421 8.77 -2.71 11.35
N LEU A 422 10.09 -2.60 11.50
CA LEU A 422 11.03 -2.65 10.39
C LEU A 422 11.02 -4.02 9.71
N CYS A 423 11.09 -5.11 10.48
CA CYS A 423 10.98 -6.46 9.94
C CYS A 423 9.65 -6.67 9.24
N SER A 424 8.51 -6.25 9.85
CA SER A 424 7.21 -6.40 9.20
C SER A 424 7.12 -5.62 7.89
N LEU A 425 7.70 -4.43 7.80
CA LEU A 425 7.69 -3.61 6.58
C LEU A 425 8.45 -4.32 5.46
N PHE A 426 9.71 -4.71 5.68
CA PHE A 426 10.55 -5.33 4.66
C PHE A 426 10.06 -6.72 4.28
N ILE A 427 9.74 -7.57 5.26
CA ILE A 427 9.36 -8.97 5.00
C ILE A 427 8.01 -9.03 4.30
N THR A 428 7.02 -8.22 4.68
CA THR A 428 5.72 -8.19 3.98
C THR A 428 5.89 -7.73 2.53
N ASP A 429 6.78 -6.75 2.28
CA ASP A 429 7.05 -6.27 0.93
C ASP A 429 7.74 -7.35 0.08
N ILE A 430 8.74 -8.03 0.65
CA ILE A 430 9.45 -9.15 0.03
C ILE A 430 8.48 -10.28 -0.32
N ILE A 431 7.61 -10.67 0.63
CA ILE A 431 6.58 -11.71 0.44
C ILE A 431 5.62 -11.34 -0.69
N SER A 432 5.16 -10.09 -0.71
CA SER A 432 4.24 -9.58 -1.72
C SER A 432 4.85 -9.66 -3.13
N VAL A 433 6.10 -9.20 -3.28
CA VAL A 433 6.81 -9.24 -4.57
C VAL A 433 7.14 -10.68 -4.97
N ALA A 434 7.61 -11.51 -4.03
CA ALA A 434 7.89 -12.91 -4.31
C ALA A 434 6.66 -13.62 -4.88
N ASN A 435 5.49 -13.47 -4.23
CA ASN A 435 4.22 -14.06 -4.66
C ASN A 435 3.72 -13.53 -6.02
N GLU A 436 3.91 -12.25 -6.32
CA GLU A 436 3.48 -11.65 -7.60
C GLU A 436 4.24 -12.24 -8.80
N PHE A 437 5.49 -12.68 -8.62
CA PHE A 437 6.35 -13.18 -9.68
C PHE A 437 6.53 -14.71 -9.69
N VAL A 438 5.89 -15.46 -8.78
CA VAL A 438 5.95 -16.95 -8.77
C VAL A 438 5.56 -17.53 -10.13
N SER A 439 4.55 -16.96 -10.78
CA SER A 439 4.04 -17.42 -12.08
C SER A 439 4.95 -17.05 -13.28
N GLN A 440 6.03 -16.27 -13.07
CA GLN A 440 6.93 -15.79 -14.13
C GLN A 440 8.33 -16.42 -14.02
N HIS A 441 8.43 -17.73 -14.25
CA HIS A 441 9.63 -18.55 -14.06
C HIS A 441 10.96 -18.04 -14.68
N PRO A 442 11.04 -17.51 -15.91
CA PRO A 442 12.34 -17.21 -16.53
C PRO A 442 13.10 -16.02 -15.93
N HIS A 443 12.44 -15.18 -15.11
CA HIS A 443 13.06 -13.98 -14.53
C HIS A 443 13.01 -13.93 -13.00
N TYR A 444 12.60 -15.03 -12.37
CA TYR A 444 12.52 -15.12 -10.92
C TYR A 444 13.89 -14.95 -10.23
N CYS A 445 14.99 -15.27 -10.92
CA CYS A 445 16.35 -15.05 -10.40
C CYS A 445 16.65 -13.57 -10.06
N LEU A 446 16.10 -12.62 -10.82
CA LEU A 446 16.26 -11.19 -10.51
C LEU A 446 15.48 -10.80 -9.25
N VAL A 447 14.32 -11.42 -9.05
CA VAL A 447 13.51 -11.24 -7.84
C VAL A 447 14.25 -11.82 -6.64
N LEU A 448 14.84 -13.01 -6.75
CA LEU A 448 15.67 -13.60 -5.69
C LEU A 448 16.86 -12.70 -5.33
N GLN A 449 17.56 -12.18 -6.33
CA GLN A 449 18.66 -11.23 -6.10
C GLN A 449 18.17 -9.98 -5.37
N TRP A 450 17.02 -9.44 -5.74
CA TRP A 450 16.41 -8.30 -5.06
C TRP A 450 16.00 -8.64 -3.61
N CYS A 451 15.38 -9.80 -3.36
CA CYS A 451 15.00 -10.22 -2.02
C CYS A 451 16.22 -10.31 -1.08
N SER A 452 17.34 -10.88 -1.56
CA SER A 452 18.60 -10.89 -0.80
C SER A 452 19.16 -9.48 -0.56
N GLY A 453 19.07 -8.60 -1.57
CA GLY A 453 19.47 -7.20 -1.44
C GLY A 453 18.68 -6.46 -0.36
N GLU A 454 17.34 -6.56 -0.36
CA GLU A 454 16.49 -5.90 0.62
C GLU A 454 16.63 -6.50 2.03
N LEU A 455 16.80 -7.82 2.14
CA LEU A 455 17.08 -8.45 3.42
C LEU A 455 18.44 -8.01 3.99
N SER A 456 19.46 -7.90 3.14
CA SER A 456 20.77 -7.40 3.56
C SER A 456 20.70 -5.95 4.07
N LEU A 457 19.87 -5.11 3.44
CA LEU A 457 19.63 -3.74 3.88
C LEU A 457 18.90 -3.72 5.24
N LEU A 458 17.83 -4.51 5.40
CA LEU A 458 17.13 -4.66 6.67
C LEU A 458 18.11 -5.04 7.80
N LEU A 459 18.93 -6.07 7.57
CA LEU A 459 19.91 -6.55 8.55
C LEU A 459 20.97 -5.49 8.86
N SER A 460 21.42 -4.71 7.88
CA SER A 460 22.36 -3.61 8.10
C SER A 460 21.77 -2.49 8.96
N LEU A 461 20.49 -2.17 8.78
CA LEU A 461 19.79 -1.18 9.59
C LEU A 461 19.62 -1.66 11.03
N ILE A 462 19.23 -2.92 11.24
CA ILE A 462 19.11 -3.50 12.59
C ILE A 462 20.46 -3.53 13.29
N ARG A 463 21.52 -3.94 12.57
CA ARG A 463 22.88 -3.93 13.09
C ARG A 463 23.27 -2.53 13.58
N ARG A 464 23.10 -1.50 12.75
CA ARG A 464 23.52 -0.13 13.06
C ARG A 464 22.65 0.56 14.13
N HIS A 465 21.33 0.37 14.08
CA HIS A 465 20.40 1.11 14.94
C HIS A 465 20.15 0.43 16.29
N VAL A 466 20.38 -0.89 16.40
CA VAL A 466 20.05 -1.66 17.61
C VAL A 466 21.28 -2.36 18.17
N VAL A 467 22.04 -3.10 17.36
CA VAL A 467 23.13 -3.97 17.86
C VAL A 467 24.39 -3.17 18.22
N GLU A 468 24.76 -2.19 17.40
CA GLU A 468 25.96 -1.36 17.63
C GLU A 468 25.75 -0.28 18.70
N VAL A 469 24.50 -0.01 19.10
CA VAL A 469 24.14 1.00 20.12
C VAL A 469 24.22 0.42 21.55
N ALA A 470 25.05 -0.61 21.75
CA ALA A 470 25.22 -1.31 23.04
C ALA A 470 23.88 -1.71 23.73
N PRO A 471 23.04 -2.51 23.07
CA PRO A 471 21.75 -2.94 23.61
C PRO A 471 21.93 -3.88 24.79
N THR A 472 20.94 -3.98 25.67
CA THR A 472 20.94 -5.00 26.74
C THR A 472 20.90 -6.43 26.17
N MET A 473 21.31 -7.41 26.97
CA MET A 473 21.26 -8.83 26.58
C MET A 473 19.85 -9.26 26.12
N ALA A 474 18.82 -8.84 26.86
CA ALA A 474 17.43 -9.08 26.52
C ALA A 474 17.07 -8.52 25.13
N VAL A 475 17.51 -7.30 24.80
CA VAL A 475 17.22 -6.69 23.49
C VAL A 475 17.91 -7.45 22.36
N CYS A 476 19.15 -7.91 22.55
CA CYS A 476 19.85 -8.77 21.59
C CYS A 476 19.08 -10.08 21.32
N ALA A 477 18.72 -10.76 22.40
CA ALA A 477 18.01 -12.04 22.38
C ALA A 477 16.65 -11.95 21.68
N HIS A 478 15.84 -10.95 22.04
CA HIS A 478 14.52 -10.77 21.46
C HIS A 478 14.59 -10.30 20.01
N THR A 479 15.57 -9.45 19.66
CA THR A 479 15.82 -9.03 18.26
C THR A 479 16.12 -10.24 17.37
N TRP A 480 16.96 -11.16 17.86
CA TRP A 480 17.28 -12.41 17.16
C TRP A 480 16.03 -13.28 16.97
N ARG A 481 15.24 -13.50 18.03
CA ARG A 481 14.00 -14.28 17.95
C ARG A 481 12.98 -13.69 16.98
N ILE A 482 12.80 -12.35 17.00
CA ILE A 482 11.92 -11.68 16.05
C ILE A 482 12.40 -11.94 14.62
N LEU A 483 13.70 -11.85 14.35
CA LEU A 483 14.24 -12.09 13.02
C LEU A 483 14.04 -13.52 12.53
N ILE A 484 14.32 -14.53 13.36
CA ILE A 484 14.07 -15.94 13.01
C ILE A 484 12.59 -16.15 12.68
N ASN A 485 11.67 -15.71 13.56
CA ASN A 485 10.24 -15.88 13.35
C ASN A 485 9.74 -15.23 12.04
N GLN A 486 10.37 -14.13 11.60
CA GLN A 486 10.01 -13.50 10.32
C GLN A 486 10.64 -14.21 9.13
N CYS A 487 11.79 -14.86 9.33
CA CYS A 487 12.43 -15.67 8.30
C CYS A 487 11.72 -17.01 8.09
N ASP A 488 11.13 -17.59 9.14
CA ASP A 488 10.24 -18.76 9.01
C ASP A 488 9.05 -18.46 8.08
N LYS A 489 8.56 -17.21 8.09
CA LYS A 489 7.53 -16.76 7.13
C LYS A 489 8.05 -16.63 5.70
N LEU A 490 9.34 -16.38 5.50
CA LEU A 490 9.95 -16.41 4.16
C LEU A 490 10.15 -17.87 3.70
N ILE A 491 10.58 -18.74 4.61
CA ILE A 491 10.76 -20.17 4.35
C ILE A 491 9.43 -20.81 3.94
N SER A 492 8.30 -20.42 4.54
CA SER A 492 6.98 -20.94 4.16
C SER A 492 6.58 -20.63 2.72
N ILE A 493 7.20 -19.62 2.09
CA ILE A 493 7.00 -19.26 0.68
C ILE A 493 8.05 -19.95 -0.23
N GLY A 494 9.03 -20.63 0.36
CA GLY A 494 10.13 -21.30 -0.35
C GLY A 494 11.39 -20.44 -0.50
N LEU A 495 11.48 -19.32 0.23
CA LEU A 495 12.64 -18.43 0.25
C LEU A 495 13.46 -18.66 1.54
N ASP A 496 14.45 -19.54 1.48
CA ASP A 496 15.41 -19.68 2.58
C ASP A 496 16.57 -18.70 2.43
N LEU A 497 16.54 -17.63 3.23
CA LEU A 497 17.59 -16.61 3.31
C LEU A 497 18.28 -16.58 4.69
N SER A 498 18.15 -17.66 5.47
CA SER A 498 18.69 -17.75 6.84
C SER A 498 20.21 -17.54 6.89
N PHE A 499 20.91 -17.89 5.81
CA PHE A 499 22.36 -17.70 5.69
C PHE A 499 22.79 -16.22 5.73
N GLU A 500 21.97 -15.29 5.25
CA GLU A 500 22.32 -13.86 5.24
C GLU A 500 22.29 -13.26 6.64
N ILE A 501 21.33 -13.68 7.46
CA ILE A 501 21.25 -13.33 8.89
C ILE A 501 22.50 -13.82 9.59
N ASN A 502 22.86 -15.09 9.35
CA ASN A 502 24.04 -15.70 9.92
C ASN A 502 25.33 -15.00 9.49
N ARG A 503 25.41 -14.48 8.25
CA ARG A 503 26.59 -13.78 7.75
C ARG A 503 26.72 -12.36 8.30
N LEU A 504 25.62 -11.59 8.32
CA LEU A 504 25.67 -10.15 8.58
C LEU A 504 25.48 -9.79 10.05
N LEU A 505 24.65 -10.54 10.79
CA LEU A 505 24.23 -10.18 12.14
C LEU A 505 25.05 -10.89 13.23
N ILE A 506 25.40 -12.17 13.02
CA ILE A 506 26.12 -12.97 14.02
C ILE A 506 27.40 -12.29 14.53
N PRO A 507 28.31 -11.74 13.69
CA PRO A 507 29.55 -11.13 14.19
C PRO A 507 29.29 -9.99 15.17
N SER A 508 28.41 -9.05 14.80
CA SER A 508 28.04 -7.93 15.66
C SER A 508 27.28 -8.37 16.91
N LEU A 509 26.45 -9.41 16.80
CA LEU A 509 25.76 -9.99 17.95
C LEU A 509 26.74 -10.64 18.92
N LYS A 510 27.78 -11.34 18.44
CA LYS A 510 28.84 -11.90 19.30
C LYS A 510 29.53 -10.81 20.10
N GLU A 511 29.93 -9.72 19.43
CA GLU A 511 30.62 -8.61 20.08
C GLU A 511 29.72 -7.95 21.15
N ALA A 512 28.45 -7.71 20.83
CA ALA A 512 27.49 -7.14 21.78
C ALA A 512 27.24 -8.08 22.98
N VAL A 513 27.05 -9.37 22.74
CA VAL A 513 26.82 -10.38 23.80
C VAL A 513 28.06 -10.51 24.70
N VAL A 514 29.27 -10.56 24.14
CA VAL A 514 30.52 -10.65 24.91
C VAL A 514 30.76 -9.39 25.74
N SER A 515 30.52 -8.21 25.18
CA SER A 515 30.65 -6.93 25.89
C SER A 515 29.66 -6.84 27.07
N ASN A 516 28.39 -7.14 26.82
CA ASN A 516 27.37 -7.17 27.86
C ASN A 516 27.66 -8.21 28.95
N PHE A 517 28.10 -9.40 28.54
CA PHE A 517 28.50 -10.43 29.47
C PHE A 517 29.69 -9.99 30.32
N GLY A 518 30.68 -9.32 29.73
CA GLY A 518 31.80 -8.72 30.47
C GLY A 518 31.34 -7.76 31.57
N ASN A 519 30.42 -6.84 31.24
CA ASN A 519 29.85 -5.90 32.21
C ASN A 519 29.10 -6.61 33.36
N ILE A 520 28.31 -7.64 33.03
CA ILE A 520 27.59 -8.45 34.04
C ILE A 520 28.60 -9.19 34.92
N LEU A 521 29.63 -9.78 34.32
CA LEU A 521 30.66 -10.54 35.01
C LEU A 521 31.47 -9.65 35.96
N GLU A 522 31.89 -8.46 35.52
CA GLU A 522 32.59 -7.48 36.37
C GLU A 522 31.71 -7.00 37.54
N SER A 523 30.42 -6.76 37.29
CA SER A 523 29.45 -6.40 38.33
C SER A 523 29.30 -7.50 39.38
N ILE A 524 29.28 -8.77 38.96
CA ILE A 524 29.24 -9.92 39.87
C ILE A 524 30.56 -10.04 40.63
N LYS A 525 31.72 -9.88 39.98
CA LYS A 525 33.03 -9.92 40.64
C LYS A 525 33.19 -8.85 41.73
N LEU A 526 32.72 -7.64 41.48
CA LEU A 526 32.67 -6.58 42.49
C LEU A 526 31.82 -6.99 43.69
N ARG A 527 30.60 -7.50 43.45
CA ARG A 527 29.72 -7.98 44.54
C ARG A 527 30.33 -9.14 45.32
N ILE A 528 30.96 -10.09 44.62
CA ILE A 528 31.71 -11.20 45.23
C ILE A 528 32.80 -10.66 46.17
N SER A 529 33.52 -9.61 45.78
CA SER A 529 34.57 -9.00 46.63
C SER A 529 34.03 -8.28 47.88
N GLU A 530 32.76 -7.87 47.87
CA GLU A 530 32.08 -7.17 48.97
C GLU A 530 31.32 -8.14 49.91
N GLU A 531 31.39 -9.45 49.66
CA GLU A 531 30.67 -10.47 50.41
C GLU A 531 31.05 -10.48 51.91
N LYS A 532 30.03 -10.44 52.78
CA LYS A 532 30.21 -10.40 54.24
C LYS A 532 29.47 -11.52 54.98
N TRP A 533 28.75 -12.40 54.29
CA TRP A 533 28.03 -13.54 54.86
C TRP A 533 27.10 -13.14 56.03
N LYS A 534 26.22 -12.18 55.78
CA LYS A 534 25.21 -11.68 56.73
C LYS A 534 23.80 -12.00 56.23
N MET A 535 22.85 -12.11 57.17
CA MET A 535 21.42 -12.22 56.84
C MET A 535 20.99 -11.00 56.01
N TYR A 536 20.16 -11.24 55.00
CA TYR A 536 19.64 -10.17 54.17
C TYR A 536 18.46 -9.48 54.87
N SER A 537 18.66 -8.25 55.33
CA SER A 537 17.64 -7.44 56.01
C SER A 537 16.84 -6.63 55.00
N LEU A 538 15.53 -6.86 54.92
CA LEU A 538 14.61 -6.15 54.01
C LEU A 538 13.85 -5.00 54.68
N GLU A 539 14.22 -4.67 55.93
CA GLU A 539 13.77 -3.55 56.78
C GLU A 539 12.27 -3.56 57.16
N SER A 540 11.38 -4.00 56.28
CA SER A 540 9.92 -4.07 56.47
C SER A 540 9.36 -5.42 55.99
N ASP A 541 8.30 -5.88 56.65
CA ASP A 541 7.54 -7.08 56.27
C ASP A 541 6.89 -6.95 54.89
N SER A 542 6.46 -5.73 54.52
CA SER A 542 5.93 -5.43 53.18
C SER A 542 6.98 -5.60 52.08
N ASN A 543 8.23 -5.25 52.35
CA ASN A 543 9.34 -5.38 51.39
C ASN A 543 9.77 -6.84 51.25
N LEU A 544 9.68 -7.60 52.34
CA LEU A 544 9.92 -9.04 52.33
C LEU A 544 8.88 -9.75 51.45
N ASN A 545 7.59 -9.51 51.67
CA ASN A 545 6.52 -10.13 50.88
C ASN A 545 6.64 -9.77 49.39
N ARG A 546 6.91 -8.49 49.06
CA ARG A 546 7.16 -8.10 47.66
C ARG A 546 8.38 -8.80 47.06
N PHE A 547 9.46 -8.96 47.82
CA PHE A 547 10.66 -9.67 47.34
C PHE A 547 10.40 -11.17 47.14
N LEU A 548 9.63 -11.81 48.02
CA LEU A 548 9.25 -13.22 47.89
C LEU A 548 8.33 -13.42 46.68
N GLU A 549 7.38 -12.51 46.44
CA GLU A 549 6.57 -12.48 45.20
C GLU A 549 7.44 -12.32 43.95
N GLU A 550 8.40 -11.38 43.95
CA GLU A 550 9.33 -11.23 42.82
C GLU A 550 10.19 -12.48 42.55
N MET A 551 10.58 -13.23 43.59
CA MET A 551 11.37 -14.45 43.44
C MET A 551 10.49 -15.64 43.01
N SER A 552 9.25 -15.71 43.49
CA SER A 552 8.28 -16.74 43.06
C SER A 552 7.81 -16.52 41.62
N ASP A 553 7.68 -15.27 41.15
CA ASP A 553 7.45 -14.92 39.74
C ASP A 553 8.58 -15.42 38.81
N LEU A 554 9.80 -15.53 39.33
CA LEU A 554 10.95 -16.11 38.61
C LEU A 554 11.07 -17.63 38.81
N GLY A 555 10.12 -18.27 39.49
CA GLY A 555 10.11 -19.70 39.78
C GLY A 555 11.03 -20.14 40.94
N MET A 556 11.56 -19.21 41.74
CA MET A 556 12.46 -19.48 42.86
C MET A 556 11.74 -19.34 44.21
N SER A 557 11.45 -20.46 44.89
CA SER A 557 10.78 -20.46 46.21
C SER A 557 11.79 -20.29 47.36
N ILE A 558 11.80 -19.12 48.01
CA ILE A 558 12.77 -18.76 49.08
C ILE A 558 12.13 -18.76 50.48
N ASP A 559 10.82 -18.98 50.58
CA ASP A 559 10.01 -18.84 51.80
C ASP A 559 10.55 -19.66 52.99
N TRP A 560 11.18 -20.80 52.72
CA TRP A 560 11.80 -21.67 53.72
C TRP A 560 13.02 -21.05 54.42
N SER A 561 13.63 -20.01 53.84
CA SER A 561 14.86 -19.40 54.34
C SER A 561 14.63 -18.14 55.18
N VAL A 562 13.37 -17.75 55.43
CA VAL A 562 13.02 -16.65 56.34
C VAL A 562 13.51 -16.98 57.75
N SER A 563 14.17 -16.03 58.40
CA SER A 563 14.77 -16.28 59.71
C SER A 563 13.73 -16.38 60.82
N ALA A 564 13.75 -17.47 61.57
CA ALA A 564 12.90 -17.67 62.74
C ALA A 564 13.17 -16.65 63.88
N THR A 565 14.34 -16.01 63.88
CA THR A 565 14.75 -15.04 64.92
C THR A 565 14.49 -13.58 64.54
N HIS A 566 14.42 -13.27 63.23
CA HIS A 566 14.14 -11.93 62.71
C HIS A 566 13.18 -12.04 61.51
N PRO A 567 11.88 -11.73 61.69
CA PRO A 567 10.86 -11.96 60.66
C PRO A 567 11.02 -11.08 59.42
N THR A 568 11.91 -10.08 59.44
CA THR A 568 12.22 -9.19 58.30
C THR A 568 13.53 -9.54 57.59
N CYS A 569 14.17 -10.67 57.95
CA CYS A 569 15.47 -11.09 57.44
C CYS A 569 15.43 -12.47 56.78
N ILE A 570 16.17 -12.63 55.70
CA ILE A 570 16.37 -13.90 54.98
C ILE A 570 17.74 -14.48 55.33
N ASN A 571 17.82 -15.79 55.58
CA ASN A 571 19.06 -16.52 55.84
C ASN A 571 19.86 -16.83 54.55
N VAL A 572 19.70 -16.04 53.50
CA VAL A 572 20.46 -16.12 52.24
C VAL A 572 21.20 -14.80 52.05
N SER A 573 22.44 -14.85 51.55
CA SER A 573 23.20 -13.62 51.29
C SER A 573 22.52 -12.76 50.23
N GLN A 574 22.54 -11.43 50.43
CA GLN A 574 22.05 -10.47 49.45
C GLN A 574 22.69 -10.68 48.07
N ASN A 575 23.98 -10.98 48.02
CA ASN A 575 24.70 -11.23 46.77
C ASN A 575 24.27 -12.52 46.09
N ALA A 576 23.91 -13.55 46.86
CA ALA A 576 23.36 -14.79 46.32
C ALA A 576 22.00 -14.60 45.66
N CYS A 577 21.13 -13.79 46.27
CA CYS A 577 19.85 -13.41 45.66
C CYS A 577 20.04 -12.60 44.36
N HIS A 578 20.99 -11.65 44.35
CA HIS A 578 21.31 -10.91 43.13
C HIS A 578 21.93 -11.79 42.05
N PHE A 579 22.84 -12.70 42.42
CA PHE A 579 23.42 -13.68 41.51
C PHE A 579 22.33 -14.58 40.91
N ALA A 580 21.39 -15.07 41.72
CA ALA A 580 20.28 -15.90 41.24
C ALA A 580 19.42 -15.17 40.20
N LYS A 581 19.04 -13.90 40.45
CA LYS A 581 18.33 -13.06 39.48
C LYS A 581 19.16 -12.86 38.20
N SER A 582 20.46 -12.58 38.30
CA SER A 582 21.34 -12.37 37.14
C SER A 582 21.61 -13.65 36.34
N ALA A 583 21.79 -14.78 37.00
CA ALA A 583 21.99 -16.09 36.37
C ALA A 583 20.73 -16.56 35.64
N TYR A 584 19.56 -16.39 36.26
CA TYR A 584 18.26 -16.70 35.66
C TYR A 584 18.01 -15.86 34.40
N THR A 585 18.14 -14.53 34.52
CA THR A 585 17.90 -13.62 33.40
C THR A 585 18.88 -13.83 32.25
N LEU A 586 20.16 -14.06 32.55
CA LEU A 586 21.16 -14.40 31.53
C LEU A 586 20.85 -15.73 30.85
N SER A 587 20.47 -16.77 31.60
CA SER A 587 20.14 -18.09 31.05
C SER A 587 18.90 -18.03 30.16
N ARG A 588 17.88 -17.28 30.57
CA ARG A 588 16.68 -17.00 29.76
C ARG A 588 17.04 -16.28 28.47
N ASP A 589 17.80 -15.19 28.56
CA ASP A 589 18.11 -14.36 27.39
C ASP A 589 19.04 -15.08 26.40
N LEU A 590 20.04 -15.84 26.89
CA LEU A 590 20.91 -16.64 26.03
C LEU A 590 20.21 -17.88 25.45
N GLY A 591 19.22 -18.45 26.15
CA GLY A 591 18.40 -19.56 25.65
C GLY A 591 17.59 -19.21 24.40
N LEU A 592 17.20 -17.94 24.25
CA LEU A 592 16.49 -17.45 23.07
C LEU A 592 17.39 -17.34 21.81
N LEU A 593 18.71 -17.50 21.95
CA LEU A 593 19.68 -17.44 20.84
C LEU A 593 19.88 -18.84 20.21
N GLU A 594 18.88 -19.33 19.46
CA GLU A 594 18.85 -20.67 18.85
C GLU A 594 19.82 -20.89 17.66
N SER A 595 20.98 -20.22 17.62
CA SER A 595 22.01 -20.46 16.60
C SER A 595 23.15 -21.32 17.17
N ALA A 596 23.58 -22.35 16.42
CA ALA A 596 24.70 -23.22 16.82
C ALA A 596 25.98 -22.44 17.20
N HIS A 597 26.24 -21.30 16.55
CA HIS A 597 27.41 -20.46 16.84
C HIS A 597 27.22 -19.54 18.05
N MET A 598 25.98 -19.13 18.36
CA MET A 598 25.66 -18.37 19.57
C MET A 598 25.60 -19.28 20.78
N HIS A 599 25.14 -20.51 20.58
CA HIS A 599 24.99 -21.51 21.62
C HIS A 599 26.33 -21.84 22.31
N LYS A 600 27.40 -22.10 21.53
CA LYS A 600 28.75 -22.33 22.09
C LYS A 600 29.24 -21.14 22.91
N LEU A 601 28.92 -19.92 22.49
CA LEU A 601 29.30 -18.70 23.20
C LEU A 601 28.48 -18.54 24.49
N GLY A 602 27.17 -18.81 24.44
CA GLY A 602 26.28 -18.81 25.59
C GLY A 602 26.72 -19.82 26.66
N ILE A 603 27.09 -21.04 26.27
CA ILE A 603 27.64 -22.05 27.17
C ILE A 603 28.90 -21.52 27.87
N ASN A 604 29.85 -20.96 27.11
CA ASN A 604 31.08 -20.42 27.69
C ASN A 604 30.81 -19.27 28.68
N CYS A 605 29.87 -18.38 28.36
CA CYS A 605 29.45 -17.29 29.23
C CYS A 605 28.84 -17.82 30.54
N ILE A 606 27.87 -18.73 30.44
CA ILE A 606 27.21 -19.33 31.60
C ILE A 606 28.24 -20.09 32.45
N MET A 607 29.09 -20.92 31.86
CA MET A 607 30.15 -21.63 32.59
C MET A 607 31.10 -20.67 33.29
N SER A 608 31.50 -19.56 32.65
CA SER A 608 32.37 -18.57 33.29
C SER A 608 31.70 -17.87 34.48
N LEU A 609 30.41 -17.54 34.36
CA LEU A 609 29.66 -16.90 35.44
C LEU A 609 29.49 -17.84 36.64
N TRP A 610 29.14 -19.10 36.39
CA TRP A 610 29.00 -20.11 37.43
C TRP A 610 30.33 -20.44 38.10
N LYS A 611 31.44 -20.54 37.36
CA LYS A 611 32.78 -20.77 37.94
C LYS A 611 33.17 -19.69 38.94
N GLU A 612 32.96 -18.42 38.60
CA GLU A 612 33.32 -17.30 39.48
C GLU A 612 32.51 -17.32 40.79
N PHE A 613 31.22 -17.66 40.72
CA PHE A 613 30.39 -17.72 41.92
C PHE A 613 30.61 -19.02 42.73
N LEU A 614 30.83 -20.16 42.07
CA LEU A 614 31.18 -21.41 42.76
C LEU A 614 32.55 -21.32 43.44
N ASN A 615 33.51 -20.59 42.86
CA ASN A 615 34.78 -20.28 43.53
C ASN A 615 34.59 -19.47 44.82
N LEU A 616 33.63 -18.53 44.87
CA LEU A 616 33.28 -17.84 46.11
C LEU A 616 32.70 -18.82 47.15
N LEU A 617 31.80 -19.71 46.73
CA LEU A 617 31.18 -20.69 47.63
C LEU A 617 32.19 -21.70 48.20
N VAL A 618 33.29 -21.98 47.50
CA VAL A 618 34.36 -22.87 47.98
C VAL A 618 35.48 -22.12 48.72
N SER A 619 35.53 -20.79 48.65
CA SER A 619 36.56 -20.00 49.31
C SER A 619 36.41 -19.97 50.84
N ASP A 620 37.52 -20.02 51.57
CA ASP A 620 37.60 -19.95 53.05
C ASP A 620 37.26 -18.55 53.64
N THR A 621 36.50 -17.73 52.92
CA THR A 621 36.16 -16.35 53.30
C THR A 621 35.03 -16.24 54.33
N VAL A 622 34.50 -17.37 54.81
CA VAL A 622 33.38 -17.41 55.74
C VAL A 622 33.85 -17.10 57.17
N PRO A 623 33.34 -16.04 57.82
CA PRO A 623 33.61 -15.78 59.23
C PRO A 623 33.12 -16.94 60.12
N ASN A 624 33.90 -17.31 61.15
CA ASN A 624 33.61 -18.41 62.10
C ASN A 624 32.43 -18.14 63.05
N ASN A 625 31.37 -17.48 62.60
CA ASN A 625 30.14 -17.23 63.34
C ASN A 625 29.06 -18.22 62.92
N ASP A 626 28.28 -18.74 63.88
CA ASP A 626 27.20 -19.70 63.60
C ASP A 626 26.12 -19.13 62.65
N ILE A 627 25.86 -17.82 62.74
CA ILE A 627 24.95 -17.11 61.82
C ILE A 627 25.52 -17.11 60.40
N SER A 628 26.81 -16.80 60.23
CA SER A 628 27.45 -16.77 58.91
C SER A 628 27.55 -18.17 58.29
N ARG A 629 27.76 -19.20 59.12
CA ARG A 629 27.73 -20.61 58.68
C ARG A 629 26.33 -21.03 58.24
N ASN A 630 25.29 -20.67 58.99
CA ASN A 630 23.90 -20.97 58.63
C ASN A 630 23.48 -20.25 57.33
N VAL A 631 23.87 -18.97 57.17
CA VAL A 631 23.62 -18.20 55.95
C VAL A 631 24.37 -18.81 54.76
N HIS A 632 25.61 -19.24 54.96
CA HIS A 632 26.39 -19.92 53.92
C HIS A 632 25.76 -21.25 53.50
N THR A 633 25.41 -22.14 54.43
CA THR A 633 24.74 -23.42 54.14
C THR A 633 23.39 -23.23 53.45
N SER A 634 22.58 -22.27 53.90
CA SER A 634 21.30 -21.94 53.28
C SER A 634 21.49 -21.34 51.88
N THR A 635 22.54 -20.55 51.67
CA THR A 635 22.92 -20.00 50.36
C THR A 635 23.38 -21.10 49.39
N CYS A 636 24.22 -22.04 49.84
CA CYS A 636 24.63 -23.20 49.04
C CYS A 636 23.43 -24.04 48.63
N ARG A 637 22.53 -24.33 49.57
CA ARG A 637 21.27 -25.04 49.28
C ARG A 637 20.44 -24.29 48.24
N PHE A 638 20.17 -23.00 48.47
CA PHE A 638 19.37 -22.19 47.54
C PHE A 638 19.94 -22.18 46.11
N ILE A 639 21.24 -21.94 45.96
CA ILE A 639 21.86 -21.80 44.63
C ILE A 639 22.00 -23.14 43.90
N ILE A 640 22.38 -24.20 44.61
CA ILE A 640 22.68 -25.50 43.99
C ILE A 640 21.40 -26.33 43.82
N SER A 641 20.49 -26.32 44.80
CA SER A 641 19.30 -27.16 44.75
C SER A 641 18.11 -26.53 44.02
N GLN A 642 18.07 -25.19 43.89
CA GLN A 642 16.94 -24.49 43.25
C GLN A 642 17.38 -23.68 42.02
N VAL A 643 18.37 -22.81 42.14
CA VAL A 643 18.73 -21.90 41.02
C VAL A 643 19.38 -22.65 39.85
N LEU A 644 20.25 -23.62 40.12
CA LEU A 644 20.97 -24.35 39.07
C LEU A 644 20.06 -25.22 38.18
N PRO A 645 19.16 -26.07 38.73
CA PRO A 645 18.21 -26.82 37.91
C PRO A 645 17.29 -25.91 37.08
N LEU A 646 16.88 -24.77 37.63
CA LEU A 646 16.06 -23.80 36.92
C LEU A 646 16.81 -23.16 35.74
N CYS A 647 18.08 -22.78 35.93
CA CYS A 647 18.90 -22.22 34.86
C CYS A 647 19.20 -23.26 33.76
N ASP A 648 19.41 -24.53 34.13
CA ASP A 648 19.62 -25.64 33.20
C ASP A 648 18.37 -25.89 32.34
N ASN A 649 17.18 -25.92 32.95
CA ASN A 649 15.92 -26.10 32.23
C ASN A 649 15.64 -24.95 31.26
N ILE A 650 15.92 -23.70 31.66
CA ILE A 650 15.61 -22.51 30.88
C ILE A 650 16.59 -22.30 29.72
N PHE A 651 17.87 -22.64 29.90
CA PHE A 651 18.86 -22.53 28.84
C PHE A 651 18.70 -23.61 27.76
N GLY A 652 17.88 -24.63 28.00
CA GLY A 652 17.35 -25.53 26.97
C GLY A 652 18.39 -26.49 26.37
N TYR A 653 19.38 -26.95 27.15
CA TYR A 653 20.30 -27.99 26.68
C TYR A 653 20.50 -29.11 27.69
N GLN A 654 19.57 -30.07 27.66
CA GLN A 654 19.94 -31.47 27.87
C GLN A 654 20.61 -31.95 26.58
N PRO A 655 21.90 -32.35 26.58
CA PRO A 655 22.36 -33.24 25.51
C PRO A 655 21.46 -34.46 25.53
N SER A 656 21.09 -34.96 24.35
CA SER A 656 20.09 -36.01 24.12
C SER A 656 20.36 -37.38 24.79
N ASP A 657 21.31 -37.47 25.73
CA ASP A 657 21.50 -38.58 26.69
C ASP A 657 22.61 -38.25 27.72
N GLY A 658 22.62 -37.05 28.33
CA GLY A 658 23.65 -36.75 29.34
C GLY A 658 23.33 -35.62 30.33
N PRO A 659 23.98 -35.61 31.51
CA PRO A 659 23.77 -34.58 32.52
C PRO A 659 24.19 -33.19 32.00
N SER A 660 23.51 -32.14 32.46
CA SER A 660 23.74 -30.74 32.08
C SER A 660 25.22 -30.34 32.25
N HIS A 661 25.74 -29.47 31.38
CA HIS A 661 27.13 -28.99 31.46
C HIS A 661 27.45 -28.32 32.81
N LEU A 662 26.45 -27.70 33.45
CA LEU A 662 26.58 -27.15 34.81
C LEU A 662 26.61 -28.24 35.89
N TYR A 663 25.81 -29.30 35.74
CA TYR A 663 25.85 -30.48 36.62
C TYR A 663 27.21 -31.19 36.56
N ILE A 664 27.78 -31.37 35.35
CA ILE A 664 29.13 -31.92 35.15
C ILE A 664 30.19 -31.01 35.78
N LEU A 665 30.05 -29.70 35.63
CA LEU A 665 31.00 -28.72 36.18
C LEU A 665 31.07 -28.76 37.72
N ILE A 666 29.94 -28.95 38.40
CA ILE A 666 29.90 -29.09 39.86
C ILE A 666 30.44 -30.46 40.29
N LYS A 667 30.01 -31.53 39.63
CA LYS A 667 30.42 -32.90 39.95
C LYS A 667 31.93 -33.12 39.81
N ASP A 668 32.56 -32.53 38.80
CA ASP A 668 33.98 -32.75 38.50
C ASP A 668 34.93 -31.76 39.20
N ASN A 669 34.50 -30.52 39.47
CA ASN A 669 35.40 -29.47 39.98
C ASN A 669 35.13 -29.02 41.43
N TYR A 670 33.97 -29.33 42.01
CA TYR A 670 33.57 -28.85 43.35
C TYR A 670 32.93 -29.96 44.21
N PRO A 671 33.73 -30.91 44.73
CA PRO A 671 33.21 -32.07 45.47
C PRO A 671 32.46 -31.69 46.77
N THR A 672 32.83 -30.60 47.43
CA THR A 672 32.15 -30.10 48.65
C THR A 672 30.75 -29.54 48.41
N LEU A 673 30.46 -29.10 47.18
CA LEU A 673 29.15 -28.58 46.78
C LEU A 673 28.24 -29.67 46.18
N SER A 674 28.81 -30.85 45.92
CA SER A 674 28.08 -32.00 45.39
C SER A 674 27.06 -32.61 46.36
N GLU A 675 27.22 -32.36 47.67
CA GLU A 675 26.27 -32.78 48.72
C GLU A 675 24.92 -32.08 48.64
N TYR A 676 24.84 -30.92 47.97
CA TYR A 676 23.62 -30.12 47.81
C TYR A 676 22.94 -30.32 46.44
N LEU A 677 23.50 -31.17 45.56
CA LEU A 677 22.88 -31.52 44.27
C LEU A 677 21.67 -32.44 44.50
N VAL A 678 20.53 -32.07 43.94
CA VAL A 678 19.35 -32.96 43.87
C VAL A 678 19.57 -33.93 42.72
N SER A 679 19.44 -35.24 42.97
CA SER A 679 19.55 -36.28 41.93
C SER A 679 18.51 -36.05 40.83
N PRO A 680 18.86 -36.20 39.54
CA PRO A 680 17.96 -35.91 38.42
C PRO A 680 16.77 -36.88 38.24
N ASP A 681 16.60 -37.90 39.10
CA ASP A 681 15.69 -39.04 38.88
C ASP A 681 14.28 -38.91 39.49
N LEU A 682 13.82 -37.72 39.92
CA LEU A 682 12.50 -37.55 40.56
C LEU A 682 11.58 -36.51 39.89
N GLN A 683 11.59 -36.41 38.56
CA GLN A 683 10.59 -35.62 37.81
C GLN A 683 9.92 -36.40 36.67
N SER A 684 9.69 -37.70 36.83
CA SER A 684 9.07 -38.51 35.76
C SER A 684 7.94 -39.44 36.19
N ASP A 685 7.37 -39.34 37.39
CA ASP A 685 6.16 -40.09 37.77
C ASP A 685 5.24 -39.22 38.65
N ASP A 686 4.42 -38.37 38.02
CA ASP A 686 3.07 -38.00 38.49
C ASP A 686 2.41 -37.06 37.47
N SER A 687 2.05 -37.62 36.32
CA SER A 687 1.08 -37.01 35.39
C SER A 687 0.35 -38.09 34.59
N SER A 688 -0.25 -39.06 35.29
CA SER A 688 -1.34 -39.85 34.71
C SER A 688 -2.65 -39.06 34.80
N ILE A 689 -3.01 -38.53 33.64
CA ILE A 689 -4.35 -38.11 33.22
C ILE A 689 -5.38 -39.15 33.68
N ASP A 690 -6.39 -38.72 34.46
CA ASP A 690 -7.67 -39.42 34.53
C ASP A 690 -8.74 -38.48 33.96
N ASP A 691 -9.16 -38.83 32.76
CA ASP A 691 -10.28 -38.26 32.02
C ASP A 691 -11.59 -38.47 32.77
N PHE A 692 -12.29 -37.36 33.05
CA PHE A 692 -13.70 -37.38 33.43
C PHE A 692 -14.54 -37.57 32.15
N GLU A 693 -14.90 -38.82 31.84
CA GLU A 693 -16.05 -39.13 30.98
C GLU A 693 -17.25 -39.59 31.82
N GLU A 694 -18.40 -39.03 31.46
CA GLU A 694 -19.73 -39.25 31.98
C GLU A 694 -20.14 -40.73 31.98
N ASN A 695 -20.78 -41.17 33.06
CA ASN A 695 -21.73 -42.28 32.98
C ASN A 695 -22.95 -42.00 33.86
N ASP A 696 -24.05 -41.73 33.18
CA ASP A 696 -25.42 -41.95 33.61
C ASP A 696 -25.58 -43.36 34.23
N SER A 697 -26.17 -43.44 35.42
CA SER A 697 -27.33 -44.31 35.71
C SER A 697 -27.75 -44.31 37.19
N SER A 698 -28.89 -43.68 37.41
CA SER A 698 -30.03 -44.12 38.23
C SER A 698 -29.88 -44.51 39.71
N ASP A 699 -30.78 -43.87 40.47
CA ASP A 699 -31.60 -44.36 41.57
C ASP A 699 -31.09 -44.27 43.02
N GLY A 700 -31.81 -43.44 43.78
CA GLY A 700 -31.68 -43.30 45.23
C GLY A 700 -32.52 -42.18 45.81
N VAL A 701 -33.84 -42.24 45.60
CA VAL A 701 -34.89 -41.51 46.34
C VAL A 701 -34.64 -41.60 47.86
N VAL A 702 -34.83 -40.51 48.61
CA VAL A 702 -35.76 -40.38 49.77
C VAL A 702 -35.68 -38.97 50.38
N ASP A 703 -36.87 -38.39 50.47
CA ASP A 703 -37.39 -37.22 51.19
C ASP A 703 -36.67 -36.77 52.49
N ILE A 704 -36.49 -35.45 52.65
CA ILE A 704 -37.37 -34.51 53.40
C ILE A 704 -36.98 -33.07 53.05
#